data_AF-A0AAN8X2G2-F1
#
_entry.id   AF-A0AAN8X2G2-F1
#
_cell.length_a   1.000
_cell.length_b   1.000
_cell.length_c   1.000
_cell.angle_alpha   90.00
_cell.angle_beta   90.00
_cell.angle_gamma   90.00
#
_symmetry.space_group_name_H-M   'P 1'
#
loop_
_entity.id
_entity.type
_entity.pdbx_description
1 polymer ?
#
loop_
_entity_poly.entity_id
_entity_poly.type
_entity_poly.pdbx_seq_one_letter_code
_entity_poly.pdbx_strand_id
1 'polypeptide(L)'
;MGTSAVDIQQEILSCIEQNGNVNSLDIARKLNIAHQKIVGAIKSIESLGNVITVKQDTKKSLECTEEGRNVANDGSFEARLFNSLPPEGSPLAEIKANFPNANIALGAAMKYKWVRKDGEKVVRAIPTIEDQVQAHLQAILTGAVESVPEKLRADYKKRKLIKEIDLAYFEVSKGCEFTTKVTKQEAELTKEMIESGQWKGKNFKPFNFKSKGRLEQRSGHLHPLMQLRSEFRQIFLEMGFTEMPTNNFIESAFWNFDALFQPQKHPARDAQDTFYVADPAKTITVPEDYLERVKKTHTVGGYGSTGYQSDWSRDEANKNLLRTHTTAVSARMLYRLAQEGFKPVKYFSIDRVFRNETLDATHLAEFHQLEGVVADYNLSVKNLMGVIKAFFEKIGITKLRFKPAYNPYTEPSMEIFSFHEGLKKWVEVGNSGMFRPEMLRPMGIPENITVAAWGLSLERPAMIMYEINNIRELVGPRVKMELILENPVCTINKFRRPEPPNRGTVTAETLANRQEKVLDKLSALQSRVSHLASDMGVSLQSSLSSRAAFETGGTKPGQIFDIVIYADPRRPPYSLRVFANLLSSSSKVSVRVHCHSSVKEISEKLQQFWGGNSCGVERATCEICLTLVWRQNGDNPQALLPSLSVSPLSATLISGEHNIGRYLARLVESSSPSCNVYEHLSSPSSTAEIDQHIDECHSRLVLGTNKERSAYIKNLNETLSKRPFVVGSSATLVDTIILSTLLQLRLVDSSPAHIQEWLKKCLLLPLFQNFCL
;
A
#
# COMPACT_ATOMS: atom_id res chain seq x y z
N MET A 1 -52.46 -30.08 27.67
CA MET A 1 -51.27 -30.47 28.47
C MET A 1 -50.06 -30.21 27.60
N GLY A 2 -49.34 -29.11 27.86
CA GLY A 2 -48.17 -28.73 27.06
C GLY A 2 -47.00 -29.65 27.37
N THR A 3 -46.38 -30.21 26.34
CA THR A 3 -45.11 -30.94 26.45
C THR A 3 -44.04 -29.98 26.94
N SER A 4 -43.60 -30.14 28.19
CA SER A 4 -42.43 -29.41 28.70
C SER A 4 -41.25 -29.70 27.78
N ALA A 5 -40.62 -28.65 27.23
CA ALA A 5 -39.39 -28.80 26.48
C ALA A 5 -38.36 -29.46 27.40
N VAL A 6 -38.01 -30.71 27.11
CA VAL A 6 -37.02 -31.47 27.88
C VAL A 6 -35.70 -30.72 27.82
N ASP A 7 -35.20 -30.25 28.96
CA ASP A 7 -33.87 -29.63 29.03
C ASP A 7 -32.81 -30.72 28.89
N ILE A 8 -32.35 -30.87 27.65
CA ILE A 8 -31.39 -31.89 27.24
C ILE A 8 -30.09 -31.79 28.07
N GLN A 9 -29.67 -30.59 28.48
CA GLN A 9 -28.44 -30.42 29.25
C GLN A 9 -28.59 -30.99 30.67
N GLN A 10 -29.72 -30.74 31.29
CA GLN A 10 -30.00 -31.20 32.66
C GLN A 10 -30.19 -32.74 32.71
N GLU A 11 -30.80 -33.33 31.68
CA GLU A 11 -30.91 -34.79 31.54
C GLU A 11 -29.55 -35.47 31.32
N ILE A 12 -28.66 -34.85 30.52
CA ILE A 12 -27.30 -35.35 30.33
C ILE A 12 -26.51 -35.31 31.66
N LEU A 13 -26.58 -34.20 32.39
CA LEU A 13 -25.95 -34.06 33.70
C LEU A 13 -26.52 -35.07 34.70
N SER A 14 -27.83 -35.31 34.69
CA SER A 14 -28.47 -36.32 35.55
C SER A 14 -28.04 -37.75 35.20
N CYS A 15 -27.88 -38.07 33.91
CA CYS A 15 -27.34 -39.35 33.47
C CYS A 15 -25.87 -39.56 33.89
N ILE A 16 -25.04 -38.51 33.85
CA ILE A 16 -23.66 -38.54 34.33
C ILE A 16 -23.62 -38.70 35.86
N GLU A 17 -24.54 -38.03 36.59
CA GLU A 17 -24.67 -38.14 38.04
C GLU A 17 -24.88 -39.59 38.47
N GLN A 18 -25.81 -40.29 37.80
CA GLN A 18 -26.23 -41.66 38.12
C GLN A 18 -25.22 -42.73 37.66
N ASN A 19 -24.63 -42.58 36.47
CA ASN A 19 -23.84 -43.65 35.84
C ASN A 19 -22.33 -43.40 35.83
N GLY A 20 -21.88 -42.20 36.20
CA GLY A 20 -20.46 -41.81 36.24
C GLY A 20 -19.84 -41.53 34.87
N ASN A 21 -19.79 -42.53 33.99
CA ASN A 21 -19.32 -42.40 32.61
C ASN A 21 -20.44 -42.79 31.65
N VAL A 22 -20.70 -41.96 30.64
CA VAL A 22 -21.81 -42.14 29.71
C VAL A 22 -21.38 -41.90 28.27
N ASN A 23 -21.92 -42.73 27.38
CA ASN A 23 -21.73 -42.61 25.94
C ASN A 23 -22.86 -41.78 25.32
N SER A 24 -22.52 -40.78 24.52
CA SER A 24 -23.51 -39.92 23.82
C SER A 24 -24.46 -40.69 22.90
N LEU A 25 -24.06 -41.82 22.30
CA LEU A 25 -24.94 -42.68 21.51
C LEU A 25 -25.98 -43.40 22.38
N ASP A 26 -25.58 -43.83 23.58
CA ASP A 26 -26.48 -44.53 24.51
C ASP A 26 -27.47 -43.56 25.15
N ILE A 27 -27.03 -42.32 25.43
CA ILE A 27 -27.91 -41.23 25.85
C ILE A 27 -28.92 -40.90 24.74
N ALA A 28 -28.47 -40.78 23.49
CA ALA A 28 -29.33 -40.51 22.35
C ALA A 28 -30.42 -41.58 22.19
N ARG A 29 -30.07 -42.87 22.36
CA ARG A 29 -31.02 -43.98 22.36
C ARG A 29 -31.97 -43.94 23.57
N LYS A 30 -31.45 -43.73 24.77
CA LYS A 30 -32.24 -43.73 26.02
C LYS A 30 -33.26 -42.60 26.05
N LEU A 31 -32.89 -41.42 25.56
CA LEU A 31 -33.76 -40.24 25.52
C LEU A 31 -34.61 -40.16 24.24
N ASN A 32 -34.37 -41.04 23.26
CA ASN A 32 -34.99 -41.00 21.93
C ASN A 32 -34.81 -39.63 21.24
N ILE A 33 -33.61 -39.06 21.32
CA ILE A 33 -33.25 -37.77 20.74
C ILE A 33 -32.16 -37.98 19.69
N ALA A 34 -32.24 -37.23 18.58
CA ALA A 34 -31.21 -37.27 17.54
C ALA A 34 -29.81 -36.96 18.12
N HIS A 35 -28.83 -37.83 17.83
CA HIS A 35 -27.46 -37.75 18.34
C HIS A 35 -26.83 -36.35 18.20
N GLN A 36 -27.06 -35.65 17.09
CA GLN A 36 -26.56 -34.30 16.86
C GLN A 36 -27.00 -33.28 17.93
N LYS A 37 -28.22 -33.41 18.46
CA LYS A 37 -28.71 -32.53 19.54
C LYS A 37 -28.03 -32.82 20.86
N ILE A 38 -27.75 -34.10 21.16
CA ILE A 38 -26.99 -34.52 22.34
C ILE A 38 -25.54 -34.01 22.25
N VAL A 39 -24.90 -34.14 21.07
CA VAL A 39 -23.56 -33.61 20.82
C VAL A 39 -23.51 -32.09 21.01
N GLY A 40 -24.50 -31.36 20.49
CA GLY A 40 -24.60 -29.91 20.69
C GLY A 40 -24.74 -29.53 22.17
N ALA A 41 -25.53 -30.28 22.93
CA ALA A 41 -25.70 -30.07 24.36
C ALA A 41 -24.41 -30.39 25.15
N ILE A 42 -23.71 -31.49 24.86
CA ILE A 42 -22.42 -31.84 25.47
C ILE A 42 -21.39 -30.73 25.24
N LYS A 43 -21.24 -30.24 24.01
CA LYS A 43 -20.33 -29.12 23.70
C LYS A 43 -20.71 -27.84 24.42
N SER A 44 -22.01 -27.59 24.62
CA SER A 44 -22.46 -26.45 25.40
C SER A 44 -22.09 -26.57 26.88
N ILE A 45 -22.20 -27.77 27.47
CA ILE A 45 -21.80 -28.01 28.87
C ILE A 45 -20.27 -27.95 29.01
N GLU A 46 -19.53 -28.51 28.06
CA GLU A 46 -18.06 -28.41 27.98
C GLU A 46 -17.59 -26.95 27.91
N SER A 47 -18.34 -26.08 27.22
CA SER A 47 -18.02 -24.64 27.15
C SER A 47 -18.16 -23.89 28.48
N LEU A 48 -18.82 -24.48 29.48
CA LEU A 48 -18.96 -23.92 30.83
C LEU A 48 -17.71 -24.17 31.70
N GLY A 49 -16.69 -24.85 31.17
CA GLY A 49 -15.43 -25.13 31.86
C GLY A 49 -15.32 -26.59 32.31
N ASN A 50 -14.74 -26.83 33.49
CA ASN A 50 -14.40 -28.18 33.97
C ASN A 50 -15.60 -28.92 34.61
N VAL A 51 -16.83 -28.65 34.13
CA VAL A 51 -18.05 -29.31 34.62
C VAL A 51 -18.08 -30.78 34.18
N ILE A 52 -17.67 -31.05 32.95
CA ILE A 52 -17.58 -32.41 32.37
C ILE A 52 -16.24 -32.61 31.67
N THR A 53 -15.76 -33.84 31.65
CA THR A 53 -14.59 -34.24 30.85
C THR A 53 -15.09 -35.02 29.65
N VAL A 54 -14.72 -34.58 28.44
CA VAL A 54 -15.20 -35.14 27.18
C VAL A 54 -14.03 -35.76 26.41
N LYS A 55 -14.18 -37.02 26.01
CA LYS A 55 -13.27 -37.69 25.08
C LYS A 55 -14.02 -38.05 23.81
N GLN A 56 -13.51 -37.60 22.67
CA GLN A 56 -14.06 -37.96 21.37
C GLN A 56 -13.45 -39.27 20.88
N ASP A 57 -14.28 -40.18 20.38
CA ASP A 57 -13.88 -41.40 19.70
C ASP A 57 -14.69 -41.59 18.41
N THR A 58 -14.19 -42.40 17.49
CA THR A 58 -14.78 -42.61 16.17
C THR A 58 -14.95 -44.09 15.89
N LYS A 59 -16.20 -44.50 15.64
CA LYS A 59 -16.52 -45.85 15.18
C LYS A 59 -16.78 -45.83 13.68
N LYS A 60 -16.02 -46.65 12.94
CA LYS A 60 -16.23 -46.87 11.51
C LYS A 60 -17.42 -47.79 11.29
N SER A 61 -18.41 -47.31 10.55
CA SER A 61 -19.57 -48.09 10.12
C SER A 61 -19.65 -48.10 8.59
N LEU A 62 -20.07 -49.23 8.01
CA LEU A 62 -20.35 -49.33 6.58
C LEU A 62 -21.85 -49.24 6.37
N GLU A 63 -22.27 -48.26 5.57
CA GLU A 63 -23.68 -48.08 5.20
C GLU A 63 -23.86 -48.14 3.69
N CYS A 64 -25.00 -48.67 3.25
CA CYS A 64 -25.40 -48.61 1.84
C CYS A 64 -25.75 -47.18 1.43
N THR A 65 -25.28 -46.76 0.25
CA THR A 65 -25.72 -45.51 -0.37
C THR A 65 -27.18 -45.62 -0.82
N GLU A 66 -27.78 -44.52 -1.26
CA GLU A 66 -29.13 -44.55 -1.83
C GLU A 66 -29.21 -45.48 -3.04
N GLU A 67 -28.21 -45.42 -3.92
CA GLU A 67 -28.06 -46.33 -5.06
C GLU A 67 -27.84 -47.79 -4.63
N GLY A 68 -27.04 -48.01 -3.58
CA GLY A 68 -26.86 -49.34 -2.99
C GLY A 68 -28.13 -49.92 -2.36
N ARG A 69 -28.97 -49.08 -1.76
CA ARG A 69 -30.29 -49.48 -1.25
C ARG A 69 -31.23 -49.90 -2.37
N ASN A 70 -31.25 -49.15 -3.47
CA ASN A 70 -32.03 -49.51 -4.66
C ASN A 70 -31.56 -50.85 -5.22
N VAL A 71 -30.24 -51.07 -5.31
CA VAL A 71 -29.66 -52.33 -5.80
C VAL A 71 -29.99 -53.51 -4.87
N ALA A 72 -30.00 -53.30 -3.55
CA ALA A 72 -30.40 -54.34 -2.61
C ALA A 72 -31.88 -54.72 -2.73
N ASN A 73 -32.76 -53.75 -2.99
CA ASN A 73 -34.20 -53.98 -3.07
C ASN A 73 -34.64 -54.56 -4.42
N ASP A 74 -34.21 -53.96 -5.54
CA ASP A 74 -34.70 -54.35 -6.88
C ASP A 74 -33.62 -55.02 -7.77
N GLY A 75 -32.49 -55.41 -7.20
CA GLY A 75 -31.40 -56.13 -7.89
C GLY A 75 -30.35 -55.20 -8.51
N SER A 76 -29.20 -55.77 -8.89
CA SER A 76 -28.10 -55.08 -9.56
C SER A 76 -28.46 -54.64 -10.97
N PHE A 77 -27.80 -53.58 -11.45
CA PHE A 77 -28.05 -53.03 -12.78
C PHE A 77 -27.80 -54.06 -13.88
N GLU A 78 -26.75 -54.88 -13.72
CA GLU A 78 -26.43 -55.99 -14.62
C GLU A 78 -27.49 -57.10 -14.62
N ALA A 79 -28.07 -57.43 -13.46
CA ALA A 79 -29.13 -58.44 -13.35
C ALA A 79 -30.47 -57.95 -13.90
N ARG A 80 -30.85 -56.69 -13.60
CA ARG A 80 -32.04 -56.05 -14.17
C ARG A 80 -31.97 -55.99 -15.70
N LEU A 81 -30.81 -55.61 -16.24
CA LEU A 81 -30.59 -55.60 -17.69
C LEU A 81 -30.73 -57.02 -18.27
N PHE A 82 -30.08 -58.02 -17.69
CA PHE A 82 -30.19 -59.41 -18.14
C PHE A 82 -31.65 -59.89 -18.16
N ASN A 83 -32.41 -59.62 -17.09
CA ASN A 83 -33.82 -60.03 -16.98
C ASN A 83 -34.73 -59.30 -17.98
N SER A 84 -34.41 -58.05 -18.33
CA SER A 84 -35.15 -57.26 -19.33
C SER A 84 -34.89 -57.66 -20.80
N LEU A 85 -33.78 -58.35 -21.09
CA LEU A 85 -33.42 -58.70 -22.47
C LEU A 85 -34.27 -59.87 -23.00
N PRO A 86 -34.94 -59.78 -24.15
CA PRO A 86 -35.65 -60.91 -24.73
C PRO A 86 -34.67 -62.03 -25.16
N PRO A 87 -35.14 -63.28 -25.33
CA PRO A 87 -34.30 -64.42 -25.75
C PRO A 87 -33.58 -64.19 -27.08
N GLU A 88 -34.18 -63.40 -27.98
CA GLU A 88 -33.66 -63.06 -29.30
C GLU A 88 -32.64 -61.90 -29.29
N GLY A 89 -32.44 -61.29 -28.12
CA GLY A 89 -31.57 -60.13 -27.92
C GLY A 89 -32.15 -58.81 -28.43
N SER A 90 -31.56 -57.70 -27.99
CA SER A 90 -31.96 -56.35 -28.38
C SER A 90 -30.79 -55.59 -29.02
N PRO A 91 -31.05 -54.70 -29.99
CA PRO A 91 -30.05 -53.79 -30.53
C PRO A 91 -29.44 -52.89 -29.45
N LEU A 92 -28.15 -52.56 -29.57
CA LEU A 92 -27.45 -51.73 -28.59
C LEU A 92 -28.08 -50.33 -28.42
N ALA A 93 -28.65 -49.77 -29.50
CA ALA A 93 -29.32 -48.46 -29.47
C ALA A 93 -30.60 -48.47 -28.62
N GLU A 94 -31.38 -49.55 -28.69
CA GLU A 94 -32.63 -49.70 -27.96
C GLU A 94 -32.39 -49.91 -26.45
N ILE A 95 -31.33 -50.68 -26.11
CA ILE A 95 -30.92 -50.88 -24.71
C ILE A 95 -30.51 -49.55 -24.06
N LYS A 96 -29.79 -48.68 -24.79
CA LYS A 96 -29.38 -47.36 -24.29
C LYS A 96 -30.54 -46.39 -24.14
N ALA A 97 -31.59 -46.52 -24.95
CA ALA A 97 -32.79 -45.68 -24.88
C ALA A 97 -33.71 -46.09 -23.71
N ASN A 98 -33.86 -47.40 -23.47
CA ASN A 98 -34.86 -47.92 -22.55
C ASN A 98 -34.34 -48.20 -21.13
N PHE A 99 -33.02 -48.25 -20.91
CA PHE A 99 -32.43 -48.57 -19.60
C PHE A 99 -31.52 -47.46 -19.06
N PRO A 100 -31.90 -46.78 -17.96
CA PRO A 100 -31.03 -45.86 -17.25
C PRO A 100 -29.73 -46.57 -16.82
N ASN A 101 -28.56 -45.98 -17.05
CA ASN A 101 -27.24 -46.58 -16.77
C ASN A 101 -26.88 -47.82 -17.62
N ALA A 102 -27.48 -47.99 -18.81
CA ALA A 102 -27.23 -49.09 -19.75
C ALA A 102 -25.74 -49.41 -19.99
N ASN A 103 -24.88 -48.39 -20.11
CA ASN A 103 -23.44 -48.61 -20.36
C ASN A 103 -22.74 -49.32 -19.18
N ILE A 104 -23.13 -49.01 -17.94
CA ILE A 104 -22.55 -49.61 -16.72
C ILE A 104 -23.05 -51.05 -16.58
N ALA A 105 -24.36 -51.26 -16.77
CA ALA A 105 -24.99 -52.58 -16.73
C ALA A 105 -24.43 -53.52 -17.80
N LEU A 106 -24.29 -53.06 -19.05
CA LEU A 106 -23.72 -53.85 -20.16
C LEU A 106 -22.26 -54.21 -19.92
N GLY A 107 -21.45 -53.27 -19.43
CA GLY A 107 -20.04 -53.53 -19.12
C GLY A 107 -19.85 -54.60 -18.04
N ALA A 108 -20.66 -54.55 -16.98
CA ALA A 108 -20.64 -55.56 -15.92
C ALA A 108 -21.20 -56.91 -16.39
N ALA A 109 -22.34 -56.93 -17.09
CA ALA A 109 -22.93 -58.15 -17.61
C ALA A 109 -22.03 -58.88 -18.63
N MET A 110 -21.30 -58.14 -19.47
CA MET A 110 -20.29 -58.74 -20.36
C MET A 110 -19.08 -59.28 -19.60
N LYS A 111 -18.61 -58.57 -18.56
CA LYS A 111 -17.50 -59.03 -17.69
C LYS A 111 -17.85 -60.34 -16.97
N TYR A 112 -19.09 -60.50 -16.52
CA TYR A 112 -19.58 -61.74 -15.90
C TYR A 112 -19.98 -62.82 -16.90
N LYS A 113 -19.83 -62.55 -18.22
CA LYS A 113 -20.24 -63.45 -19.32
C LYS A 113 -21.73 -63.81 -19.29
N TRP A 114 -22.58 -62.93 -18.77
CA TRP A 114 -24.03 -63.12 -18.75
C TRP A 114 -24.67 -62.80 -20.11
N VAL A 115 -24.07 -61.85 -20.84
CA VAL A 115 -24.50 -61.43 -22.18
C VAL A 115 -23.33 -61.45 -23.16
N ARG A 116 -23.60 -61.72 -24.43
CA ARG A 116 -22.62 -61.68 -25.53
C ARG A 116 -23.13 -60.80 -26.67
N LYS A 117 -22.21 -60.25 -27.46
CA LYS A 117 -22.54 -59.47 -28.65
C LYS A 117 -22.69 -60.42 -29.84
N ASP A 118 -23.80 -60.30 -30.58
CA ASP A 118 -24.10 -61.05 -31.79
C ASP A 118 -24.46 -60.06 -32.90
N GLY A 119 -23.46 -59.68 -33.71
CA GLY A 119 -23.58 -58.57 -34.67
C GLY A 119 -23.87 -57.23 -33.97
N GLU A 120 -24.97 -56.58 -34.34
CA GLU A 120 -25.45 -55.32 -33.72
C GLU A 120 -26.34 -55.53 -32.48
N LYS A 121 -26.66 -56.79 -32.14
CA LYS A 121 -27.53 -57.14 -31.02
C LYS A 121 -26.73 -57.68 -29.82
N VAL A 122 -27.29 -57.52 -28.62
CA VAL A 122 -26.80 -58.13 -27.39
C VAL A 122 -27.76 -59.22 -26.97
N VAL A 123 -27.28 -60.47 -26.86
CA VAL A 123 -28.06 -61.66 -26.51
C VAL A 123 -27.60 -62.25 -25.17
N ARG A 124 -28.49 -62.98 -24.50
CA ARG A 124 -28.15 -63.72 -23.28
C ARG A 124 -27.18 -64.87 -23.62
N ALA A 125 -26.10 -64.99 -22.88
CA ALA A 125 -25.11 -66.07 -23.06
C ALA A 125 -25.42 -67.30 -22.19
N ILE A 126 -26.17 -67.10 -21.11
CA ILE A 126 -26.63 -68.12 -20.16
C ILE A 126 -28.13 -67.99 -19.91
N PRO A 127 -28.84 -69.06 -19.51
CA PRO A 127 -30.30 -69.04 -19.31
C PRO A 127 -30.73 -68.38 -17.99
N THR A 128 -29.93 -68.52 -16.93
CA THR A 128 -30.23 -68.02 -15.57
C THR A 128 -29.00 -67.35 -14.95
N ILE A 129 -29.22 -66.38 -14.06
CA ILE A 129 -28.17 -65.67 -13.32
C ILE A 129 -28.46 -65.71 -11.82
N GLU A 130 -27.40 -65.61 -11.02
CA GLU A 130 -27.49 -65.36 -9.58
C GLU A 130 -26.93 -63.97 -9.26
N ASP A 131 -27.75 -63.11 -8.68
CA ASP A 131 -27.34 -61.76 -8.32
C ASP A 131 -26.63 -61.71 -6.95
N GLN A 132 -25.35 -62.07 -6.97
CA GLN A 132 -24.50 -62.00 -5.77
C GLN A 132 -24.33 -60.57 -5.24
N VAL A 133 -24.45 -59.55 -6.11
CA VAL A 133 -24.30 -58.14 -5.70
C VAL A 133 -25.50 -57.73 -4.85
N GLN A 134 -26.72 -58.10 -5.25
CA GLN A 134 -27.92 -57.87 -4.46
C GLN A 134 -27.84 -58.60 -3.11
N ALA A 135 -27.46 -59.88 -3.10
CA ALA A 135 -27.34 -60.66 -1.87
C ALA A 135 -26.33 -60.05 -0.88
N HIS A 136 -25.17 -59.59 -1.37
CA HIS A 136 -24.15 -58.95 -0.52
C HIS A 136 -24.62 -57.59 0.02
N LEU A 137 -25.32 -56.76 -0.76
CA LEU A 137 -25.84 -55.49 -0.26
C LEU A 137 -27.00 -55.68 0.73
N GLN A 138 -27.83 -56.71 0.54
CA GLN A 138 -28.85 -57.10 1.52
C GLN A 138 -28.22 -57.55 2.84
N ALA A 139 -27.14 -58.35 2.79
CA ALA A 139 -26.38 -58.75 3.98
C ALA A 139 -25.75 -57.54 4.71
N ILE A 140 -25.29 -56.53 3.97
CA ILE A 140 -24.77 -55.28 4.56
C ILE A 140 -25.91 -54.45 5.19
N LEU A 141 -27.10 -54.41 4.58
CA LEU A 141 -28.27 -53.72 5.14
C LEU A 141 -28.81 -54.37 6.42
N THR A 142 -28.74 -55.69 6.54
CA THR A 142 -29.18 -56.43 7.73
C THR A 142 -28.11 -56.49 8.83
N GLY A 143 -26.96 -55.84 8.63
CA GLY A 143 -25.90 -55.73 9.63
C GLY A 143 -24.88 -56.88 9.64
N ALA A 144 -24.99 -57.85 8.73
CA ALA A 144 -24.07 -58.98 8.57
C ALA A 144 -22.85 -58.61 7.70
N VAL A 145 -22.19 -57.48 7.99
CA VAL A 145 -21.10 -56.89 7.17
C VAL A 145 -19.86 -57.80 7.08
N GLU A 146 -19.65 -58.68 8.05
CA GLU A 146 -18.55 -59.64 8.09
C GLU A 146 -18.73 -60.81 7.12
N SER A 147 -19.96 -61.08 6.67
CA SER A 147 -20.25 -62.14 5.70
C SER A 147 -19.77 -61.81 4.27
N VAL A 148 -19.43 -60.55 3.98
CA VAL A 148 -18.97 -60.09 2.66
C VAL A 148 -17.44 -59.97 2.64
N PRO A 149 -16.73 -60.70 1.75
CA PRO A 149 -15.27 -60.63 1.62
C PRO A 149 -14.75 -59.21 1.40
N GLU A 150 -13.62 -58.89 2.02
CA GLU A 150 -13.03 -57.54 1.99
C GLU A 150 -12.73 -57.03 0.58
N LYS A 151 -12.29 -57.92 -0.31
CA LYS A 151 -12.04 -57.63 -1.72
C LYS A 151 -13.29 -57.16 -2.47
N LEU A 152 -14.46 -57.71 -2.13
CA LEU A 152 -15.75 -57.31 -2.70
C LEU A 152 -16.27 -56.01 -2.08
N ARG A 153 -16.05 -55.80 -0.78
CA ARG A 153 -16.35 -54.50 -0.13
C ARG A 153 -15.57 -53.35 -0.77
N ALA A 154 -14.31 -53.56 -1.14
CA ALA A 154 -13.51 -52.57 -1.86
C ALA A 154 -14.09 -52.26 -3.27
N ASP A 155 -14.56 -53.28 -3.99
CA ASP A 155 -15.23 -53.10 -5.29
C ASP A 155 -16.55 -52.33 -5.15
N TYR A 156 -17.38 -52.65 -4.15
CA TYR A 156 -18.63 -51.93 -3.88
C TYR A 156 -18.43 -50.48 -3.45
N LYS A 157 -17.35 -50.17 -2.73
CA LYS A 157 -16.93 -48.78 -2.46
C LYS A 157 -16.58 -48.06 -3.76
N LYS A 158 -15.79 -48.68 -4.64
CA LYS A 158 -15.42 -48.11 -5.94
C LYS A 158 -16.64 -47.88 -6.86
N ARG A 159 -17.63 -48.78 -6.79
CA ARG A 159 -18.92 -48.68 -7.48
C ARG A 159 -19.91 -47.70 -6.83
N LYS A 160 -19.55 -47.03 -5.72
CA LYS A 160 -20.39 -46.10 -4.95
C LYS A 160 -21.68 -46.73 -4.39
N LEU A 161 -21.72 -48.04 -4.21
CA LEU A 161 -22.87 -48.76 -3.64
C LEU A 161 -22.87 -48.77 -2.10
N ILE A 162 -21.68 -48.71 -1.50
CA ILE A 162 -21.50 -48.58 -0.06
C ILE A 162 -20.56 -47.44 0.26
N LYS A 163 -20.76 -46.81 1.41
CA LYS A 163 -19.91 -45.75 1.95
C LYS A 163 -19.47 -46.10 3.37
N GLU A 164 -18.25 -45.72 3.72
CA GLU A 164 -17.76 -45.76 5.09
C GLU A 164 -18.16 -44.45 5.76
N ILE A 165 -18.83 -44.54 6.90
CA ILE A 165 -19.22 -43.40 7.71
C ILE A 165 -18.45 -43.49 9.02
N ASP A 166 -17.69 -42.44 9.30
CA ASP A 166 -17.06 -42.24 10.60
C ASP A 166 -18.10 -41.66 11.56
N LEU A 167 -18.60 -42.51 12.46
CA LEU A 167 -19.58 -42.12 13.47
C LEU A 167 -18.82 -41.66 14.72
N ALA A 168 -18.64 -40.34 14.83
CA ALA A 168 -18.04 -39.73 16.00
C ALA A 168 -19.00 -39.75 17.19
N TYR A 169 -18.54 -40.30 18.31
CA TYR A 169 -19.24 -40.27 19.58
C TYR A 169 -18.31 -39.71 20.66
N PHE A 170 -18.92 -39.40 21.80
CA PHE A 170 -18.28 -38.75 22.93
C PHE A 170 -18.54 -39.57 24.17
N GLU A 171 -17.46 -39.93 24.87
CA GLU A 171 -17.49 -40.43 26.24
C GLU A 171 -17.40 -39.23 27.17
N VAL A 172 -18.39 -39.11 28.06
CA VAL A 172 -18.53 -37.97 28.96
C VAL A 172 -18.48 -38.47 30.39
N SER A 173 -17.59 -37.88 31.18
CA SER A 173 -17.40 -38.20 32.60
C SER A 173 -17.46 -36.94 33.47
N LYS A 174 -17.60 -37.12 34.79
CA LYS A 174 -17.62 -36.01 35.75
C LYS A 174 -16.30 -35.21 35.69
N GLY A 175 -16.40 -33.90 35.54
CA GLY A 175 -15.26 -32.98 35.67
C GLY A 175 -15.01 -32.59 37.14
N CYS A 176 -13.97 -31.81 37.41
CA CYS A 176 -13.63 -31.41 38.78
C CYS A 176 -14.62 -30.41 39.39
N GLU A 177 -15.43 -29.71 38.57
CA GLU A 177 -16.44 -28.74 39.00
C GLU A 177 -17.86 -29.20 38.61
N PHE A 178 -18.11 -30.51 38.68
CA PHE A 178 -19.40 -31.09 38.28
C PHE A 178 -20.56 -30.53 39.12
N THR A 179 -21.60 -30.03 38.44
CA THR A 179 -22.82 -29.49 39.05
C THR A 179 -24.05 -29.89 38.22
N THR A 180 -25.20 -30.05 38.89
CA THR A 180 -26.48 -30.40 38.27
C THR A 180 -27.32 -29.19 37.86
N LYS A 181 -26.95 -27.98 38.30
CA LYS A 181 -27.62 -26.72 37.93
C LYS A 181 -26.67 -25.80 37.19
N VAL A 182 -26.93 -25.59 35.90
CA VAL A 182 -26.19 -24.66 35.06
C VAL A 182 -26.66 -23.23 35.32
N THR A 183 -25.79 -22.39 35.88
CA THR A 183 -26.04 -20.93 35.96
C THR A 183 -25.67 -20.27 34.64
N LYS A 184 -26.61 -19.52 34.04
CA LYS A 184 -26.37 -18.78 32.80
C LYS A 184 -25.38 -17.63 33.05
N GLN A 185 -24.22 -17.67 32.39
CA GLN A 185 -23.24 -16.59 32.41
C GLN A 185 -23.69 -15.45 31.51
N GLU A 186 -23.43 -14.20 31.91
CA GLU A 186 -23.72 -13.01 31.08
C GLU A 186 -22.66 -12.85 29.99
N ALA A 187 -23.06 -12.41 28.80
CA ALA A 187 -22.16 -12.29 27.64
C ALA A 187 -21.39 -10.97 27.60
N GLU A 188 -22.03 -9.86 27.97
CA GLU A 188 -21.48 -8.52 27.86
C GLU A 188 -21.81 -7.68 29.11
N LEU A 189 -20.96 -6.70 29.38
CA LEU A 189 -21.18 -5.71 30.42
C LEU A 189 -22.05 -4.59 29.87
N THR A 190 -23.26 -4.39 30.40
CA THR A 190 -24.14 -3.30 29.96
C THR A 190 -24.00 -2.07 30.84
N LYS A 191 -24.40 -0.91 30.30
CA LYS A 191 -24.38 0.37 31.03
C LYS A 191 -25.19 0.30 32.33
N GLU A 192 -26.37 -0.31 32.28
CA GLU A 192 -27.29 -0.45 33.42
C GLU A 192 -26.68 -1.34 34.52
N MET A 193 -25.92 -2.38 34.14
CA MET A 193 -25.22 -3.22 35.10
C MET A 193 -24.13 -2.45 35.84
N ILE A 194 -23.40 -1.57 35.13
CA ILE A 194 -22.37 -0.70 35.69
C ILE A 194 -22.99 0.31 36.67
N GLU A 195 -24.08 0.97 36.25
CA GLU A 195 -24.78 1.98 37.06
C GLU A 195 -25.42 1.38 38.32
N SER A 196 -25.97 0.17 38.24
CA SER A 196 -26.61 -0.53 39.38
C SER A 196 -25.65 -1.34 40.25
N GLY A 197 -24.39 -1.51 39.83
CA GLY A 197 -23.39 -2.33 40.54
C GLY A 197 -23.62 -3.85 40.48
N GLN A 198 -24.64 -4.31 39.74
CA GLN A 198 -25.01 -5.73 39.62
C GLN A 198 -23.92 -6.61 39.00
N TRP A 199 -23.01 -6.01 38.21
CA TRP A 199 -21.90 -6.72 37.57
C TRP A 199 -20.95 -7.41 38.55
N LYS A 200 -20.82 -6.90 39.79
CA LYS A 200 -19.90 -7.44 40.80
C LYS A 200 -20.27 -8.85 41.27
N GLY A 201 -21.55 -9.22 41.20
CA GLY A 201 -22.07 -10.51 41.66
C GLY A 201 -22.38 -11.51 40.54
N LYS A 202 -22.13 -11.15 39.27
CA LYS A 202 -22.43 -12.00 38.11
C LYS A 202 -21.16 -12.59 37.50
N ASN A 203 -21.27 -13.81 37.01
CA ASN A 203 -20.21 -14.47 36.25
C ASN A 203 -20.39 -14.20 34.75
N PHE A 204 -19.31 -13.75 34.10
CA PHE A 204 -19.29 -13.45 32.67
C PHE A 204 -18.67 -14.60 31.88
N LYS A 205 -19.15 -14.77 30.64
CA LYS A 205 -18.56 -15.73 29.71
C LYS A 205 -17.13 -15.28 29.37
N PRO A 206 -16.12 -16.16 29.47
CA PRO A 206 -14.75 -15.79 29.12
C PRO A 206 -14.64 -15.41 27.64
N PHE A 207 -13.97 -14.28 27.36
CA PHE A 207 -13.78 -13.80 26.01
C PHE A 207 -12.78 -14.69 25.25
N ASN A 208 -13.11 -15.08 24.02
CA ASN A 208 -12.23 -15.91 23.21
C ASN A 208 -11.13 -15.06 22.54
N PHE A 209 -9.99 -14.92 23.20
CA PHE A 209 -8.82 -14.23 22.64
C PHE A 209 -8.19 -14.94 21.43
N LYS A 210 -8.61 -16.16 21.08
CA LYS A 210 -8.14 -16.88 19.88
C LYS A 210 -8.91 -16.51 18.62
N SER A 211 -10.13 -15.96 18.74
CA SER A 211 -10.88 -15.50 17.56
C SER A 211 -10.35 -14.16 17.08
N LYS A 212 -10.25 -13.99 15.75
CA LYS A 212 -10.01 -12.68 15.17
C LYS A 212 -11.15 -11.75 15.59
N GLY A 213 -10.79 -10.60 16.15
CA GLY A 213 -11.77 -9.57 16.48
C GLY A 213 -12.53 -9.11 15.24
N ARG A 214 -13.70 -8.52 15.44
CA ARG A 214 -14.43 -7.87 14.35
C ARG A 214 -13.61 -6.68 13.87
N LEU A 215 -13.35 -6.61 12.56
CA LEU A 215 -12.78 -5.42 11.91
C LEU A 215 -13.86 -4.32 11.91
N GLU A 216 -14.07 -3.66 13.05
CA GLU A 216 -15.16 -2.67 13.20
C GLU A 216 -14.88 -1.34 12.50
N GLN A 217 -13.66 -1.12 12.02
CA GLN A 217 -13.31 0.09 11.29
C GLN A 217 -13.36 -0.16 9.78
N ARG A 218 -14.42 0.32 9.13
CA ARG A 218 -14.44 0.54 7.67
C ARG A 218 -13.51 1.72 7.38
N SER A 219 -12.21 1.48 7.34
CA SER A 219 -11.22 2.48 6.92
C SER A 219 -11.30 2.75 5.42
N GLY A 220 -10.85 3.92 4.98
CA GLY A 220 -10.56 4.13 3.57
C GLY A 220 -9.37 3.26 3.14
N HIS A 221 -9.41 2.74 1.91
CA HIS A 221 -8.33 1.93 1.35
C HIS A 221 -7.76 2.61 0.10
N LEU A 222 -6.44 2.57 -0.05
CA LEU A 222 -5.75 3.06 -1.25
C LEU A 222 -5.47 1.89 -2.18
N HIS A 223 -5.68 2.11 -3.47
CA HIS A 223 -5.38 1.11 -4.49
C HIS A 223 -3.89 0.71 -4.45
N PRO A 224 -3.52 -0.58 -4.47
CA PRO A 224 -2.13 -1.05 -4.37
C PRO A 224 -1.19 -0.37 -5.38
N LEU A 225 -1.60 -0.29 -6.65
CA LEU A 225 -0.85 0.39 -7.70
C LEU A 225 -0.63 1.89 -7.39
N MET A 226 -1.61 2.56 -6.78
CA MET A 226 -1.48 3.99 -6.45
C MET A 226 -0.58 4.21 -5.24
N GLN A 227 -0.57 3.29 -4.28
CA GLN A 227 0.42 3.29 -3.20
C GLN A 227 1.83 3.15 -3.79
N LEU A 228 2.02 2.19 -4.70
CA LEU A 228 3.31 2.01 -5.38
C LEU A 228 3.72 3.26 -6.17
N ARG A 229 2.79 3.89 -6.89
CA ARG A 229 3.04 5.16 -7.59
C ARG A 229 3.60 6.22 -6.64
N SER A 230 3.00 6.38 -5.46
CA SER A 230 3.45 7.36 -4.46
C SER A 230 4.86 7.06 -3.95
N GLU A 231 5.21 5.80 -3.75
CA GLU A 231 6.55 5.37 -3.34
C GLU A 231 7.60 5.66 -4.42
N PHE A 232 7.32 5.29 -5.67
CA PHE A 232 8.22 5.56 -6.80
C PHE A 232 8.40 7.07 -7.02
N ARG A 233 7.34 7.85 -6.85
CA ARG A 233 7.38 9.31 -6.86
C ARG A 233 8.31 9.84 -5.76
N GLN A 234 8.22 9.30 -4.55
CA GLN A 234 9.09 9.69 -3.44
C GLN A 234 10.57 9.36 -3.72
N ILE A 235 10.87 8.19 -4.29
CA ILE A 235 12.24 7.80 -4.69
C ILE A 235 12.85 8.82 -5.65
N PHE A 236 12.10 9.26 -6.66
CA PHE A 236 12.56 10.29 -7.58
C PHE A 236 12.86 11.62 -6.89
N LEU A 237 11.96 12.06 -6.01
CA LEU A 237 12.13 13.29 -5.24
C LEU A 237 13.39 13.22 -4.36
N GLU A 238 13.63 12.09 -3.70
CA GLU A 238 14.86 11.85 -2.91
C GLU A 238 16.14 11.84 -3.76
N MET A 239 16.04 11.46 -5.04
CA MET A 239 17.15 11.47 -5.99
C MET A 239 17.36 12.86 -6.64
N GLY A 240 16.56 13.85 -6.25
CA GLY A 240 16.62 15.23 -6.74
C GLY A 240 15.96 15.43 -8.11
N PHE A 241 15.03 14.55 -8.49
CA PHE A 241 14.25 14.71 -9.72
C PHE A 241 13.03 15.61 -9.48
N THR A 242 12.69 16.41 -10.49
CA THR A 242 11.52 17.29 -10.50
C THR A 242 10.40 16.65 -11.33
N GLU A 243 9.18 16.64 -10.80
CA GLU A 243 8.02 16.03 -11.47
C GLU A 243 7.57 16.87 -12.67
N MET A 244 7.45 16.26 -13.85
CA MET A 244 6.96 16.89 -15.07
C MET A 244 5.42 16.89 -15.10
N PRO A 245 4.79 17.96 -15.60
CA PRO A 245 3.35 17.98 -15.82
C PRO A 245 2.97 17.07 -16.99
N THR A 246 2.08 16.11 -16.76
CA THR A 246 1.61 15.11 -17.74
C THR A 246 0.12 15.25 -18.04
N ASN A 247 -0.45 16.45 -17.88
CA ASN A 247 -1.89 16.74 -17.93
C ASN A 247 -2.51 16.70 -19.35
N ASN A 248 -2.01 15.83 -20.22
CA ASN A 248 -2.45 15.63 -21.60
C ASN A 248 -2.42 14.13 -21.98
N PHE A 249 -3.59 13.49 -22.10
CA PHE A 249 -3.68 12.13 -22.66
C PHE A 249 -3.64 12.14 -24.19
N ILE A 250 -4.24 13.16 -24.81
CA ILE A 250 -4.15 13.39 -26.24
C ILE A 250 -2.84 14.14 -26.52
N GLU A 251 -2.08 13.63 -27.46
CA GLU A 251 -0.84 14.24 -27.94
C GLU A 251 -0.85 14.31 -29.47
N SER A 252 -0.14 15.27 -30.05
CA SER A 252 0.06 15.28 -31.50
C SER A 252 1.12 14.26 -31.91
N ALA A 253 0.97 13.66 -33.09
CA ALA A 253 1.96 12.76 -33.67
C ALA A 253 3.33 13.45 -33.80
N PHE A 254 3.35 14.78 -34.00
CA PHE A 254 4.55 15.58 -33.92
C PHE A 254 5.29 15.39 -32.58
N TRP A 255 4.65 15.66 -31.44
CA TRP A 255 5.32 15.56 -30.13
C TRP A 255 5.56 14.11 -29.71
N ASN A 256 4.65 13.21 -30.06
CA ASN A 256 4.75 11.81 -29.68
C ASN A 256 5.76 11.03 -30.53
N PHE A 257 6.06 11.43 -31.78
CA PHE A 257 6.96 10.70 -32.65
C PHE A 257 8.01 11.58 -33.33
N ASP A 258 7.59 12.58 -34.11
CA ASP A 258 8.51 13.33 -34.98
C ASP A 258 9.57 14.12 -34.17
N ALA A 259 9.16 14.75 -33.07
CA ALA A 259 10.02 15.50 -32.14
C ALA A 259 11.03 14.61 -31.41
N LEU A 260 10.78 13.29 -31.36
CA LEU A 260 11.71 12.31 -30.82
C LEU A 260 12.68 11.80 -31.89
N PHE A 261 12.62 12.31 -33.12
CA PHE A 261 13.36 11.75 -34.25
C PHE A 261 12.94 10.32 -34.62
N GLN A 262 11.68 9.94 -34.37
CA GLN A 262 11.11 8.67 -34.84
C GLN A 262 10.50 8.83 -36.25
N PRO A 263 10.85 7.99 -37.24
CA PRO A 263 10.46 8.21 -38.63
C PRO A 263 8.95 8.03 -38.85
N GLN A 264 8.38 8.71 -39.84
CA GLN A 264 6.94 8.66 -40.13
C GLN A 264 6.44 7.29 -40.61
N LYS A 265 7.32 6.49 -41.22
CA LYS A 265 7.02 5.13 -41.68
C LYS A 265 7.28 4.06 -40.60
N HIS A 266 7.51 4.45 -39.36
CA HIS A 266 7.79 3.51 -38.27
C HIS A 266 6.52 2.70 -37.91
N PRO A 267 6.61 1.36 -37.77
CA PRO A 267 5.44 0.50 -37.54
C PRO A 267 4.64 0.89 -36.29
N ALA A 268 5.30 1.34 -35.22
CA ALA A 268 4.61 1.84 -34.02
C ALA A 268 3.65 3.02 -34.27
N ARG A 269 3.69 3.69 -35.44
CA ARG A 269 2.74 4.74 -35.85
C ARG A 269 1.52 4.17 -36.57
N ASP A 270 1.48 2.89 -36.88
CA ASP A 270 0.34 2.28 -37.56
C ASP A 270 -0.87 2.22 -36.62
N ALA A 271 -2.07 2.26 -37.20
CA ALA A 271 -3.32 2.18 -36.44
C ALA A 271 -3.50 0.85 -35.68
N GLN A 272 -2.71 -0.17 -36.05
CA GLN A 272 -2.65 -1.44 -35.32
C GLN A 272 -1.95 -1.31 -33.96
N ASP A 273 -1.02 -0.36 -33.79
CA ASP A 273 -0.25 -0.16 -32.56
C ASP A 273 -0.66 1.11 -31.78
N THR A 274 -1.18 2.12 -32.48
CA THR A 274 -1.49 3.44 -31.91
C THR A 274 -2.98 3.80 -32.06
N PHE A 275 -3.56 4.29 -30.97
CA PHE A 275 -4.91 4.88 -30.99
C PHE A 275 -4.89 6.31 -31.52
N TYR A 276 -5.29 6.49 -32.78
CA TYR A 276 -5.56 7.82 -33.33
C TYR A 276 -6.92 8.34 -32.91
N VAL A 277 -7.00 9.65 -32.69
CA VAL A 277 -8.22 10.32 -32.23
C VAL A 277 -9.06 10.74 -33.43
N ALA A 278 -10.37 10.47 -33.39
CA ALA A 278 -11.32 10.95 -34.40
C ALA A 278 -11.76 12.39 -34.16
N ASP A 279 -11.92 12.80 -32.89
CA ASP A 279 -12.25 14.18 -32.52
C ASP A 279 -11.57 14.56 -31.18
N PRO A 280 -10.69 15.58 -31.13
CA PRO A 280 -10.18 16.35 -32.27
C PRO A 280 -9.13 15.58 -33.08
N ALA A 281 -9.35 15.36 -34.39
CA ALA A 281 -8.44 14.56 -35.24
C ALA A 281 -7.08 15.22 -35.53
N LYS A 282 -7.05 16.56 -35.62
CA LYS A 282 -5.84 17.32 -35.92
C LYS A 282 -5.49 18.27 -34.78
N THR A 283 -4.19 18.45 -34.57
CA THR A 283 -3.67 19.43 -33.61
C THR A 283 -3.88 20.86 -34.12
N ILE A 284 -4.13 21.79 -33.19
CA ILE A 284 -4.41 23.20 -33.52
C ILE A 284 -3.11 23.98 -33.67
N THR A 285 -2.12 23.73 -32.81
CA THR A 285 -0.88 24.50 -32.76
C THR A 285 0.35 23.63 -32.53
N VAL A 286 1.40 23.90 -33.31
CA VAL A 286 2.75 23.35 -33.14
C VAL A 286 3.74 24.52 -33.33
N PRO A 287 4.87 24.58 -32.61
CA PRO A 287 5.86 25.63 -32.84
C PRO A 287 6.47 25.49 -34.25
N GLU A 288 6.12 26.41 -35.15
CA GLU A 288 6.42 26.31 -36.59
C GLU A 288 7.93 26.27 -36.87
N ASP A 289 8.69 27.14 -36.19
CA ASP A 289 10.16 27.18 -36.35
C ASP A 289 10.81 25.87 -35.93
N TYR A 290 10.29 25.22 -34.89
CA TYR A 290 10.79 23.93 -34.44
C TYR A 290 10.40 22.81 -35.40
N LEU A 291 9.15 22.83 -35.89
CA LEU A 291 8.65 21.87 -36.87
C LEU A 291 9.51 21.87 -38.15
N GLU A 292 9.84 23.04 -38.69
CA GLU A 292 10.67 23.12 -39.90
C GLU A 292 12.10 22.61 -39.66
N ARG A 293 12.68 22.83 -38.47
CA ARG A 293 13.98 22.24 -38.10
C ARG A 293 13.89 20.71 -37.96
N VAL A 294 12.83 20.18 -37.38
CA VAL A 294 12.58 18.74 -37.27
C VAL A 294 12.43 18.14 -38.67
N LYS A 295 11.55 18.70 -39.50
CA LYS A 295 11.34 18.28 -40.89
C LYS A 295 12.66 18.24 -41.68
N LYS A 296 13.46 19.31 -41.61
CA LYS A 296 14.78 19.36 -42.26
C LYS A 296 15.70 18.22 -41.77
N THR A 297 15.78 18.03 -40.45
CA THR A 297 16.65 17.01 -39.85
C THR A 297 16.21 15.59 -40.22
N HIS A 298 14.90 15.34 -40.32
CA HIS A 298 14.35 14.06 -40.78
C HIS A 298 14.62 13.79 -42.25
N THR A 299 14.45 14.78 -43.13
CA THR A 299 14.54 14.58 -44.58
C THR A 299 15.98 14.58 -45.09
N VAL A 300 16.68 15.71 -44.92
CA VAL A 300 18.02 15.94 -45.51
C VAL A 300 19.15 15.80 -44.49
N GLY A 301 18.82 15.61 -43.22
CA GLY A 301 19.80 15.53 -42.14
C GLY A 301 20.23 16.89 -41.60
N GLY A 302 21.26 16.87 -40.76
CA GLY A 302 21.75 18.02 -40.00
C GLY A 302 22.46 17.58 -38.72
N TYR A 303 23.22 18.49 -38.12
CA TYR A 303 23.89 18.27 -36.82
C TYR A 303 24.79 17.02 -36.78
N GLY A 304 25.46 16.72 -37.90
CA GLY A 304 26.33 15.54 -38.04
C GLY A 304 25.61 14.26 -38.49
N SER A 305 24.29 14.28 -38.68
CA SER A 305 23.48 13.16 -39.16
C SER A 305 23.05 13.31 -40.61
N THR A 306 22.87 12.19 -41.32
CA THR A 306 22.34 12.14 -42.69
C THR A 306 20.82 12.22 -42.76
N GLY A 307 20.12 12.21 -41.62
CA GLY A 307 18.66 12.09 -41.56
C GLY A 307 18.17 10.72 -42.05
N TYR A 308 16.86 10.59 -42.24
CA TYR A 308 16.22 9.37 -42.77
C TYR A 308 16.15 9.33 -44.31
N GLN A 309 16.47 10.43 -45.00
CA GLN A 309 16.43 10.50 -46.47
C GLN A 309 15.06 10.10 -47.05
N SER A 310 14.00 10.46 -46.33
CA SER A 310 12.62 10.15 -46.68
C SER A 310 11.75 11.39 -46.64
N ASP A 311 10.68 11.41 -47.43
CA ASP A 311 9.68 12.47 -47.37
C ASP A 311 9.06 12.59 -45.97
N TRP A 312 8.80 13.83 -45.55
CA TRP A 312 8.17 14.15 -44.27
C TRP A 312 6.87 14.92 -44.54
N SER A 313 5.76 14.39 -44.04
CA SER A 313 4.41 14.94 -44.22
C SER A 313 3.95 15.71 -42.99
N ARG A 314 3.51 16.96 -43.21
CA ARG A 314 2.90 17.78 -42.16
C ARG A 314 1.56 17.22 -41.71
N ASP A 315 0.77 16.65 -42.62
CA ASP A 315 -0.52 16.07 -42.27
C ASP A 315 -0.39 14.89 -41.32
N GLU A 316 0.67 14.07 -41.48
CA GLU A 316 0.97 12.98 -40.55
C GLU A 316 1.37 13.49 -39.16
N ALA A 317 2.17 14.54 -39.08
CA ALA A 317 2.58 15.15 -37.82
C ALA A 317 1.42 15.84 -37.07
N ASN A 318 0.43 16.34 -37.81
CA ASN A 318 -0.73 17.01 -37.26
C ASN A 318 -1.78 16.06 -36.68
N LYS A 319 -1.75 14.76 -36.96
CA LYS A 319 -2.71 13.80 -36.41
C LYS A 319 -2.61 13.75 -34.89
N ASN A 320 -3.75 13.79 -34.20
CA ASN A 320 -3.81 13.56 -32.77
C ASN A 320 -3.98 12.07 -32.46
N LEU A 321 -3.40 11.65 -31.35
CA LEU A 321 -3.41 10.29 -30.85
C LEU A 321 -3.51 10.29 -29.32
N LEU A 322 -3.85 9.15 -28.74
CA LEU A 322 -3.61 8.92 -27.32
C LEU A 322 -2.14 8.61 -27.12
N ARG A 323 -1.45 9.34 -26.24
CA ARG A 323 0.00 9.23 -26.06
C ARG A 323 0.42 7.78 -25.80
N THR A 324 1.45 7.32 -26.53
CA THR A 324 1.89 5.92 -26.47
C THR A 324 2.97 5.66 -25.43
N HIS A 325 3.62 6.74 -24.97
CA HIS A 325 4.68 6.74 -23.97
C HIS A 325 4.87 8.15 -23.39
N THR A 326 5.39 8.25 -22.16
CA THR A 326 5.65 9.54 -21.49
C THR A 326 6.80 10.33 -22.11
N THR A 327 7.59 9.74 -23.01
CA THR A 327 8.71 10.40 -23.71
C THR A 327 8.28 11.64 -24.48
N ALA A 328 7.01 11.71 -24.91
CA ALA A 328 6.44 12.90 -25.53
C ALA A 328 6.43 14.11 -24.57
N VAL A 329 6.15 13.87 -23.29
CA VAL A 329 6.20 14.89 -22.23
C VAL A 329 7.64 15.34 -22.00
N SER A 330 8.59 14.39 -21.99
CA SER A 330 10.02 14.68 -21.91
C SER A 330 10.49 15.57 -23.07
N ALA A 331 10.02 15.32 -24.31
CA ALA A 331 10.34 16.16 -25.46
C ALA A 331 9.82 17.59 -25.29
N ARG A 332 8.57 17.77 -24.81
CA ARG A 332 8.00 19.09 -24.53
C ARG A 332 8.80 19.84 -23.47
N MET A 333 9.19 19.14 -22.39
CA MET A 333 9.95 19.73 -21.29
C MET A 333 11.37 20.11 -21.71
N LEU A 334 12.05 19.26 -22.48
CA LEU A 334 13.38 19.55 -23.03
C LEU A 334 13.34 20.70 -24.05
N TYR A 335 12.32 20.75 -24.90
CA TYR A 335 12.13 21.89 -25.81
C TYR A 335 11.93 23.19 -25.04
N ARG A 336 11.06 23.20 -24.02
CA ARG A 336 10.85 24.37 -23.15
C ARG A 336 12.15 24.79 -22.46
N LEU A 337 12.90 23.85 -21.89
CA LEU A 337 14.20 24.11 -21.26
C LEU A 337 15.17 24.78 -22.24
N ALA A 338 15.19 24.35 -23.50
CA ALA A 338 16.02 24.95 -24.53
C ALA A 338 15.62 26.41 -24.82
N GLN A 339 14.31 26.74 -24.80
CA GLN A 339 13.84 28.11 -25.04
C GLN A 339 14.10 29.05 -23.86
N GLU A 340 14.05 28.54 -22.63
CA GLU A 340 14.25 29.34 -21.40
C GLU A 340 15.74 29.54 -21.05
N GLY A 341 16.64 28.86 -21.76
CA GLY A 341 18.07 28.80 -21.46
C GLY A 341 18.43 27.54 -20.68
N PHE A 342 19.45 26.82 -21.16
CA PHE A 342 19.83 25.54 -20.59
C PHE A 342 20.37 25.67 -19.16
N LYS A 343 19.88 24.79 -18.29
CA LYS A 343 20.40 24.51 -16.95
C LYS A 343 20.32 23.01 -16.72
N PRO A 344 21.28 22.40 -16.00
CA PRO A 344 21.21 20.99 -15.66
C PRO A 344 19.92 20.66 -14.91
N VAL A 345 19.24 19.60 -15.34
CA VAL A 345 17.95 19.21 -14.77
C VAL A 345 17.82 17.69 -14.67
N LYS A 346 17.02 17.28 -13.70
CA LYS A 346 16.55 15.92 -13.52
C LYS A 346 15.03 15.96 -13.50
N TYR A 347 14.39 15.29 -14.44
CA TYR A 347 12.94 15.26 -14.60
C TYR A 347 12.40 13.86 -14.49
N PHE A 348 11.21 13.71 -13.91
CA PHE A 348 10.52 12.43 -13.92
C PHE A 348 9.03 12.61 -14.15
N SER A 349 8.37 11.56 -14.61
CA SER A 349 6.91 11.49 -14.68
C SER A 349 6.43 10.07 -14.41
N ILE A 350 5.25 9.94 -13.82
CA ILE A 350 4.56 8.66 -13.68
C ILE A 350 3.13 8.86 -14.12
N ASP A 351 2.78 8.41 -15.31
CA ASP A 351 1.44 8.62 -15.83
C ASP A 351 1.01 7.59 -16.88
N ARG A 352 -0.29 7.58 -17.17
CA ARG A 352 -0.93 6.59 -18.03
C ARG A 352 -0.61 6.82 -19.50
N VAL A 353 -0.36 5.74 -20.23
CA VAL A 353 -0.11 5.71 -21.67
C VAL A 353 -1.01 4.68 -22.32
N PHE A 354 -1.23 4.81 -23.63
CA PHE A 354 -2.22 4.04 -24.38
C PHE A 354 -1.57 3.38 -25.58
N ARG A 355 -1.79 2.09 -25.76
CA ARG A 355 -1.28 1.32 -26.90
C ARG A 355 -2.36 0.38 -27.41
N ASN A 356 -2.52 0.29 -28.72
CA ASN A 356 -3.49 -0.60 -29.34
C ASN A 356 -2.97 -2.04 -29.39
N GLU A 357 -2.47 -2.54 -28.26
CA GLU A 357 -1.97 -3.90 -28.16
C GLU A 357 -3.12 -4.88 -27.86
N THR A 358 -2.93 -6.13 -28.28
CA THR A 358 -3.92 -7.19 -27.97
C THR A 358 -3.95 -7.44 -26.46
N LEU A 359 -5.14 -7.32 -25.86
CA LEU A 359 -5.32 -7.51 -24.42
C LEU A 359 -5.06 -8.96 -24.01
N ASP A 360 -4.03 -9.20 -23.19
CA ASP A 360 -3.69 -10.52 -22.66
C ASP A 360 -3.52 -10.47 -21.11
N ALA A 361 -2.92 -11.49 -20.50
CA ALA A 361 -2.73 -11.55 -19.04
C ALA A 361 -1.64 -10.58 -18.53
N THR A 362 -0.82 -10.05 -19.44
CA THR A 362 0.39 -9.24 -19.19
C THR A 362 0.36 -7.86 -19.84
N HIS A 363 -0.48 -7.65 -20.85
CA HIS A 363 -0.61 -6.42 -21.63
C HIS A 363 -2.03 -5.84 -21.50
N LEU A 364 -2.09 -4.52 -21.31
CA LEU A 364 -3.30 -3.73 -21.27
C LEU A 364 -3.22 -2.62 -22.33
N ALA A 365 -4.38 -2.22 -22.85
CA ALA A 365 -4.47 -1.09 -23.78
C ALA A 365 -4.11 0.24 -23.11
N GLU A 366 -4.22 0.33 -21.79
CA GLU A 366 -3.76 1.44 -20.97
C GLU A 366 -2.97 0.93 -19.76
N PHE A 367 -1.84 1.58 -19.46
CA PHE A 367 -0.99 1.25 -18.32
C PHE A 367 -0.16 2.47 -17.90
N HIS A 368 0.47 2.46 -16.74
CA HIS A 368 1.27 3.59 -16.26
C HIS A 368 2.73 3.40 -16.62
N GLN A 369 3.28 4.37 -17.35
CA GLN A 369 4.69 4.46 -17.63
C GLN A 369 5.35 5.43 -16.64
N LEU A 370 6.46 4.97 -16.09
CA LEU A 370 7.36 5.76 -15.29
C LEU A 370 8.58 6.10 -16.13
N GLU A 371 9.01 7.35 -16.10
CA GLU A 371 10.17 7.82 -16.86
C GLU A 371 11.01 8.80 -16.04
N GLY A 372 12.32 8.65 -16.14
CA GLY A 372 13.33 9.56 -15.59
C GLY A 372 14.23 10.07 -16.69
N VAL A 373 14.55 11.37 -16.66
CA VAL A 373 15.37 12.09 -17.64
C VAL A 373 16.40 12.94 -16.89
N VAL A 374 17.66 12.90 -17.31
CA VAL A 374 18.75 13.72 -16.78
C VAL A 374 19.40 14.43 -17.95
N ALA A 375 19.37 15.76 -17.93
CA ALA A 375 20.03 16.61 -18.91
C ALA A 375 21.17 17.36 -18.22
N ASP A 376 22.40 17.12 -18.67
CA ASP A 376 23.59 17.73 -18.09
C ASP A 376 24.74 17.77 -19.12
N TYR A 377 25.83 18.42 -18.74
CA TYR A 377 27.04 18.53 -19.54
C TYR A 377 27.74 17.18 -19.66
N ASN A 378 27.99 16.72 -20.88
CA ASN A 378 28.84 15.56 -21.20
C ASN A 378 28.51 14.26 -20.41
N LEU A 379 27.23 13.97 -20.21
CA LEU A 379 26.77 12.69 -19.68
C LEU A 379 27.18 11.53 -20.60
N SER A 380 27.65 10.47 -19.98
CA SER A 380 27.97 9.22 -20.64
C SER A 380 27.00 8.11 -20.25
N VAL A 381 27.03 7.02 -21.01
CA VAL A 381 26.30 5.79 -20.69
C VAL A 381 26.59 5.26 -19.28
N LYS A 382 27.80 5.51 -18.74
CA LYS A 382 28.19 5.16 -17.38
C LYS A 382 27.38 5.94 -16.33
N ASN A 383 27.09 7.22 -16.59
CA ASN A 383 26.26 8.04 -15.72
C ASN A 383 24.83 7.48 -15.68
N LEU A 384 24.27 7.15 -16.84
CA LEU A 384 22.94 6.53 -16.96
C LEU A 384 22.85 5.22 -16.14
N MET A 385 23.81 4.31 -16.33
CA MET A 385 23.88 3.06 -15.56
C MET A 385 23.98 3.30 -14.05
N GLY A 386 24.75 4.33 -13.63
CA GLY A 386 24.87 4.71 -12.23
C GLY A 386 23.56 5.21 -11.63
N VAL A 387 22.83 6.07 -12.35
CA VAL A 387 21.53 6.58 -11.93
C VAL A 387 20.50 5.44 -11.84
N ILE A 388 20.44 4.57 -12.84
CA ILE A 388 19.55 3.40 -12.83
C ILE A 388 19.87 2.49 -11.64
N LYS A 389 21.15 2.21 -11.38
CA LYS A 389 21.56 1.36 -10.25
C LYS A 389 21.14 1.97 -8.91
N ALA A 390 21.34 3.28 -8.71
CA ALA A 390 20.92 3.98 -7.51
C ALA A 390 19.38 3.95 -7.32
N PHE A 391 18.63 4.11 -8.41
CA PHE A 391 17.17 4.04 -8.40
C PHE A 391 16.67 2.65 -8.00
N PHE A 392 17.15 1.59 -8.66
CA PHE A 392 16.75 0.21 -8.34
C PHE A 392 17.24 -0.26 -6.96
N GLU A 393 18.37 0.25 -6.47
CA GLU A 393 18.83 -0.05 -5.10
C GLU A 393 17.89 0.52 -4.04
N LYS A 394 17.35 1.74 -4.24
CA LYS A 394 16.28 2.30 -3.38
C LYS A 394 15.00 1.47 -3.45
N ILE A 395 14.71 0.86 -4.59
CA ILE A 395 13.62 -0.10 -4.75
C ILE A 395 13.96 -1.45 -4.11
N GLY A 396 15.19 -1.74 -3.68
CA GLY A 396 15.56 -3.03 -3.09
C GLY A 396 16.00 -4.09 -4.10
N ILE A 397 16.25 -3.70 -5.36
CA ILE A 397 16.75 -4.56 -6.43
C ILE A 397 18.25 -4.28 -6.63
N THR A 398 19.10 -5.27 -6.37
CA THR A 398 20.57 -5.13 -6.43
C THR A 398 21.22 -5.86 -7.60
N LYS A 399 20.59 -6.93 -8.10
CA LYS A 399 21.11 -7.75 -9.21
C LYS A 399 20.60 -7.22 -10.54
N LEU A 400 21.35 -6.30 -11.15
CA LEU A 400 21.04 -5.71 -12.46
C LEU A 400 22.00 -6.18 -13.56
N ARG A 401 21.48 -6.32 -14.77
CA ARG A 401 22.23 -6.48 -16.02
C ARG A 401 21.68 -5.53 -17.07
N PHE A 402 22.55 -5.10 -17.97
CA PHE A 402 22.20 -4.22 -19.07
C PHE A 402 22.48 -4.95 -20.37
N LYS A 403 21.54 -4.90 -21.30
CA LYS A 403 21.64 -5.51 -22.62
C LYS A 403 21.49 -4.42 -23.68
N PRO A 404 22.40 -4.30 -24.66
CA PRO A 404 22.23 -3.36 -25.77
C PRO A 404 20.89 -3.57 -26.47
N ALA A 405 20.23 -2.47 -26.79
CA ALA A 405 18.92 -2.46 -27.42
C ALA A 405 18.86 -1.39 -28.51
N TYR A 406 17.71 -1.24 -29.15
CA TYR A 406 17.45 -0.19 -30.12
C TYR A 406 16.20 0.57 -29.71
N ASN A 407 16.31 1.89 -29.55
CA ASN A 407 15.16 2.78 -29.61
C ASN A 407 15.45 3.89 -30.63
N PRO A 408 14.49 4.29 -31.48
CA PRO A 408 14.71 5.28 -32.54
C PRO A 408 15.29 6.61 -32.05
N TYR A 409 14.96 6.99 -30.83
CA TYR A 409 15.28 8.28 -30.23
C TYR A 409 16.49 8.25 -29.28
N THR A 410 17.17 7.09 -29.14
CA THR A 410 18.36 6.99 -28.28
C THR A 410 19.55 6.30 -28.96
N GLU A 411 20.76 6.80 -28.70
CA GLU A 411 22.01 6.15 -29.07
C GLU A 411 23.12 6.56 -28.07
N PRO A 412 23.69 5.63 -27.28
CA PRO A 412 23.34 4.20 -27.16
C PRO A 412 22.03 3.94 -26.39
N SER A 413 21.43 2.76 -26.60
CA SER A 413 20.27 2.24 -25.86
C SER A 413 20.59 0.95 -25.12
N MET A 414 19.92 0.71 -23.98
CA MET A 414 20.01 -0.54 -23.23
C MET A 414 18.70 -0.93 -22.53
N GLU A 415 18.35 -2.20 -22.61
CA GLU A 415 17.36 -2.86 -21.76
C GLU A 415 17.97 -3.13 -20.37
N ILE A 416 17.14 -3.05 -19.34
CA ILE A 416 17.50 -3.26 -17.94
C ILE A 416 16.87 -4.58 -17.50
N PHE A 417 17.70 -5.51 -17.03
CA PHE A 417 17.28 -6.80 -16.51
C PHE A 417 17.56 -6.92 -15.02
N SER A 418 16.64 -7.52 -14.28
CA SER A 418 16.78 -7.88 -12.87
C SER A 418 16.65 -9.39 -12.68
N PHE A 419 17.42 -9.97 -11.75
CA PHE A 419 17.27 -11.37 -11.41
C PHE A 419 16.10 -11.58 -10.44
N HIS A 420 15.07 -12.30 -10.87
CA HIS A 420 13.93 -12.63 -10.05
C HIS A 420 14.18 -13.92 -9.25
N GLU A 421 14.24 -13.82 -7.92
CA GLU A 421 14.56 -14.95 -7.04
C GLU A 421 13.52 -16.08 -7.09
N GLY A 422 12.22 -15.77 -7.13
CA GLY A 422 11.16 -16.78 -7.24
C GLY A 422 11.19 -17.59 -8.55
N LEU A 423 11.23 -16.90 -9.70
CA LEU A 423 11.31 -17.50 -11.03
C LEU A 423 12.71 -18.00 -11.42
N LYS A 424 13.74 -17.71 -10.60
CA LYS A 424 15.16 -18.04 -10.84
C LYS A 424 15.68 -17.65 -12.24
N LYS A 425 15.18 -16.55 -12.80
CA LYS A 425 15.55 -16.07 -14.15
C LYS A 425 15.73 -14.56 -14.20
N TRP A 426 16.45 -14.09 -15.20
CA TRP A 426 16.54 -12.66 -15.53
C TRP A 426 15.25 -12.21 -16.20
N VAL A 427 14.67 -11.13 -15.70
CA VAL A 427 13.42 -10.53 -16.20
C VAL A 427 13.70 -9.09 -16.57
N GLU A 428 13.18 -8.66 -17.71
CA GLU A 428 13.25 -7.26 -18.15
C GLU A 428 12.41 -6.39 -17.21
N VAL A 429 13.04 -5.35 -16.65
CA VAL A 429 12.42 -4.43 -15.70
C VAL A 429 12.36 -2.99 -16.19
N GLY A 430 12.95 -2.68 -17.35
CA GLY A 430 12.89 -1.36 -17.94
C GLY A 430 13.76 -1.22 -19.18
N ASN A 431 13.69 -0.06 -19.81
CA ASN A 431 14.46 0.32 -21.00
C ASN A 431 15.08 1.72 -20.77
N SER A 432 16.18 2.02 -21.43
CA SER A 432 16.92 3.26 -21.26
C SER A 432 17.81 3.60 -22.45
N GLY A 433 18.29 4.84 -22.51
CA GLY A 433 19.29 5.25 -23.48
C GLY A 433 19.66 6.73 -23.37
N MET A 434 20.61 7.14 -24.21
CA MET A 434 21.03 8.53 -24.36
C MET A 434 20.26 9.14 -25.53
N PHE A 435 19.54 10.25 -25.36
CA PHE A 435 18.79 10.86 -26.45
C PHE A 435 19.72 11.31 -27.59
N ARG A 436 19.27 11.03 -28.81
CA ARG A 436 20.00 11.31 -30.03
C ARG A 436 20.22 12.82 -30.24
N PRO A 437 21.37 13.25 -30.80
CA PRO A 437 21.58 14.64 -31.19
C PRO A 437 20.50 15.15 -32.17
N GLU A 438 20.01 14.30 -33.08
CA GLU A 438 18.97 14.67 -34.03
C GLU A 438 17.62 14.98 -33.39
N MET A 439 17.39 14.51 -32.16
CA MET A 439 16.26 14.92 -31.33
C MET A 439 16.57 16.24 -30.61
N LEU A 440 17.74 16.35 -29.97
CA LEU A 440 18.05 17.46 -29.06
C LEU A 440 18.44 18.77 -29.77
N ARG A 441 19.24 18.68 -30.84
CA ARG A 441 19.81 19.86 -31.51
C ARG A 441 18.75 20.71 -32.20
N PRO A 442 17.74 20.14 -32.90
CA PRO A 442 16.63 20.95 -33.44
C PRO A 442 15.81 21.68 -32.36
N MET A 443 15.80 21.18 -31.11
CA MET A 443 15.14 21.90 -30.00
C MET A 443 15.89 23.17 -29.60
N GLY A 444 17.18 23.29 -29.94
CA GLY A 444 18.07 24.37 -29.51
C GLY A 444 18.99 23.97 -28.34
N ILE A 445 19.10 22.69 -28.00
CA ILE A 445 19.97 22.22 -26.93
C ILE A 445 21.44 22.24 -27.38
N PRO A 446 22.36 22.93 -26.68
CA PRO A 446 23.76 23.08 -27.08
C PRO A 446 24.54 21.75 -27.18
N GLU A 447 25.58 21.70 -28.03
CA GLU A 447 26.34 20.48 -28.34
C GLU A 447 27.02 19.79 -27.14
N ASN A 448 27.48 20.57 -26.18
CA ASN A 448 28.08 20.08 -24.93
C ASN A 448 27.05 19.50 -23.95
N ILE A 449 25.75 19.59 -24.26
CA ILE A 449 24.68 19.00 -23.47
C ILE A 449 24.25 17.67 -24.09
N THR A 450 24.08 16.71 -23.21
CA THR A 450 23.61 15.35 -23.49
C THR A 450 22.50 15.01 -22.51
N VAL A 451 21.56 14.17 -22.94
CA VAL A 451 20.42 13.80 -22.12
C VAL A 451 20.31 12.30 -22.02
N ALA A 452 20.23 11.79 -20.81
CA ALA A 452 20.06 10.38 -20.50
C ALA A 452 18.63 10.14 -20.00
N ALA A 453 17.98 9.06 -20.44
CA ALA A 453 16.63 8.73 -20.02
C ALA A 453 16.46 7.23 -19.78
N TRP A 454 15.53 6.88 -18.90
CA TRP A 454 15.08 5.51 -18.68
C TRP A 454 13.61 5.48 -18.31
N GLY A 455 12.97 4.34 -18.55
CA GLY A 455 11.59 4.12 -18.15
C GLY A 455 11.27 2.66 -17.89
N LEU A 456 10.18 2.46 -17.15
CA LEU A 456 9.61 1.15 -16.87
C LEU A 456 8.09 1.27 -16.67
N SER A 457 7.36 0.16 -16.77
CA SER A 457 5.95 0.15 -16.38
C SER A 457 5.80 0.08 -14.87
N LEU A 458 4.76 0.69 -14.33
CA LEU A 458 4.46 0.61 -12.90
C LEU A 458 3.82 -0.74 -12.54
N GLU A 459 3.05 -1.31 -13.47
CA GLU A 459 2.29 -2.54 -13.28
C GLU A 459 3.20 -3.76 -13.12
N ARG A 460 4.32 -3.84 -13.85
CA ARG A 460 5.20 -5.02 -13.79
C ARG A 460 5.86 -5.19 -12.42
N PRO A 461 6.48 -4.15 -11.80
CA PRO A 461 6.91 -4.22 -10.41
C PRO A 461 5.77 -4.50 -9.43
N ALA A 462 4.58 -3.95 -9.64
CA ALA A 462 3.43 -4.19 -8.78
C ALA A 462 2.99 -5.67 -8.82
N MET A 463 2.90 -6.26 -10.01
CA MET A 463 2.56 -7.67 -10.20
C MET A 463 3.55 -8.59 -9.49
N ILE A 464 4.85 -8.28 -9.60
CA ILE A 464 5.90 -9.03 -8.90
C ILE A 464 5.78 -8.87 -7.38
N MET A 465 5.57 -7.66 -6.89
CA MET A 465 5.48 -7.37 -5.46
C MET A 465 4.26 -8.02 -4.80
N TYR A 466 3.11 -8.01 -5.48
CA TYR A 466 1.85 -8.53 -4.96
C TYR A 466 1.57 -9.97 -5.40
N GLU A 467 2.52 -10.63 -6.06
CA GLU A 467 2.41 -12.00 -6.57
C GLU A 467 1.17 -12.22 -7.48
N ILE A 468 0.88 -11.20 -8.31
CA ILE A 468 -0.28 -11.19 -9.21
C ILE A 468 0.15 -11.69 -10.59
N ASN A 469 -0.46 -12.78 -11.04
CA ASN A 469 -0.16 -13.38 -12.34
C ASN A 469 -0.92 -12.74 -13.52
N ASN A 470 -2.02 -12.04 -13.25
CA ASN A 470 -2.85 -11.42 -14.28
C ASN A 470 -3.07 -9.94 -13.97
N ILE A 471 -2.58 -9.07 -14.86
CA ILE A 471 -2.62 -7.61 -14.71
C ILE A 471 -4.04 -7.05 -14.55
N ARG A 472 -5.06 -7.74 -15.09
CA ARG A 472 -6.47 -7.33 -15.01
C ARG A 472 -7.07 -7.49 -13.62
N GLU A 473 -6.44 -8.30 -12.76
CA GLU A 473 -6.80 -8.40 -11.34
C GLU A 473 -6.25 -7.24 -10.52
N LEU A 474 -5.26 -6.52 -11.06
CA LEU A 474 -4.65 -5.35 -10.46
C LEU A 474 -5.22 -4.04 -11.00
N VAL A 475 -5.55 -3.96 -12.29
CA VAL A 475 -5.99 -2.72 -12.95
C VAL A 475 -7.28 -2.93 -13.72
N GLY A 476 -8.23 -2.01 -13.55
CA GLY A 476 -9.49 -1.96 -14.29
C GLY A 476 -10.71 -2.40 -13.47
N PRO A 477 -11.89 -2.49 -14.11
CA PRO A 477 -13.16 -2.73 -13.42
C PRO A 477 -13.30 -4.15 -12.83
N ARG A 478 -12.39 -5.07 -13.17
CA ARG A 478 -12.34 -6.44 -12.65
C ARG A 478 -11.38 -6.61 -11.47
N VAL A 479 -10.87 -5.50 -10.92
CA VAL A 479 -10.02 -5.53 -9.72
C VAL A 479 -10.77 -6.23 -8.58
N LYS A 480 -10.08 -7.15 -7.90
CA LYS A 480 -10.65 -7.84 -6.73
C LYS A 480 -10.65 -6.86 -5.56
N MET A 481 -11.82 -6.55 -5.02
CA MET A 481 -11.92 -5.60 -3.91
C MET A 481 -11.21 -6.12 -2.65
N GLU A 482 -11.21 -7.44 -2.44
CA GLU A 482 -10.50 -8.10 -1.35
C GLU A 482 -9.00 -7.75 -1.38
N LEU A 483 -8.39 -7.70 -2.57
CA LEU A 483 -6.99 -7.28 -2.73
C LEU A 483 -6.78 -5.85 -2.22
N ILE A 484 -7.72 -4.94 -2.45
CA ILE A 484 -7.61 -3.54 -2.00
C ILE A 484 -7.82 -3.44 -0.47
N LEU A 485 -8.76 -4.21 0.06
CA LEU A 485 -9.13 -4.19 1.47
C LEU A 485 -8.07 -4.84 2.37
N GLU A 486 -7.49 -5.95 1.93
CA GLU A 486 -6.53 -6.73 2.70
C GLU A 486 -5.08 -6.29 2.51
N ASN A 487 -4.77 -5.59 1.41
CA ASN A 487 -3.38 -5.23 1.12
C ASN A 487 -2.83 -4.23 2.16
N PRO A 488 -1.75 -4.59 2.87
CA PRO A 488 -1.14 -3.68 3.83
C PRO A 488 -0.52 -2.49 3.10
N VAL A 489 -0.41 -1.36 3.80
CA VAL A 489 0.28 -0.15 3.33
C VAL A 489 1.58 -0.54 2.64
N CYS A 490 1.68 -0.22 1.36
CA CYS A 490 2.90 -0.45 0.61
C CYS A 490 4.03 0.34 1.27
N THR A 491 5.04 -0.35 1.77
CA THR A 491 6.31 0.26 2.16
C THR A 491 7.38 -0.39 1.28
N ILE A 492 8.35 0.39 0.80
CA ILE A 492 9.51 -0.10 0.01
C ILE A 492 10.19 -1.34 0.62
N ASN A 493 10.02 -1.54 1.93
CA ASN A 493 10.42 -2.74 2.66
C ASN A 493 9.81 -4.07 2.13
N LYS A 494 8.81 -4.05 1.23
CA LYS A 494 8.30 -5.28 0.57
C LYS A 494 9.26 -5.83 -0.51
N PHE A 495 10.12 -5.00 -1.10
CA PHE A 495 11.15 -5.48 -2.03
C PHE A 495 12.42 -5.95 -1.30
N ARG A 496 12.71 -5.39 -0.12
CA ARG A 496 13.64 -6.04 0.81
C ARG A 496 12.98 -7.35 1.22
N ARG A 497 13.69 -8.46 1.08
CA ARG A 497 13.24 -9.71 1.69
C ARG A 497 12.84 -9.39 3.13
N PRO A 498 11.62 -9.73 3.60
CA PRO A 498 11.43 -9.80 5.03
C PRO A 498 12.53 -10.74 5.52
N GLU A 499 13.39 -10.27 6.43
CA GLU A 499 14.11 -11.23 7.26
C GLU A 499 13.05 -12.18 7.78
N PRO A 500 13.26 -13.51 7.67
CA PRO A 500 12.24 -14.47 8.06
C PRO A 500 11.74 -14.05 9.45
N PRO A 501 10.43 -13.95 9.66
CA PRO A 501 9.91 -13.52 10.95
C PRO A 501 10.47 -14.50 11.95
N ASN A 502 11.40 -14.05 12.78
CA ASN A 502 11.81 -14.80 13.96
C ASN A 502 10.54 -14.90 14.80
N ARG A 503 9.81 -16.00 14.64
CA ARG A 503 8.74 -16.44 15.54
C ARG A 503 9.35 -16.94 16.85
N GLY A 504 10.24 -16.13 17.41
CA GLY A 504 10.70 -16.22 18.78
C GLY A 504 10.28 -14.93 19.46
N THR A 505 9.61 -15.05 20.59
CA THR A 505 9.43 -13.97 21.56
C THR A 505 10.69 -13.12 21.62
N VAL A 506 10.59 -11.82 21.30
CA VAL A 506 11.72 -10.89 21.42
C VAL A 506 12.09 -10.82 22.90
N THR A 507 13.18 -11.48 23.29
CA THR A 507 13.78 -11.41 24.62
C THR A 507 14.86 -10.31 24.64
N ALA A 508 15.22 -9.82 25.83
CA ALA A 508 16.30 -8.86 25.99
C ALA A 508 17.63 -9.34 25.36
N GLU A 509 17.90 -10.65 25.39
CA GLU A 509 19.07 -11.26 24.73
C GLU A 509 19.02 -11.15 23.20
N THR A 510 17.85 -11.28 22.56
CA THR A 510 17.74 -11.08 21.11
C THR A 510 17.98 -9.64 20.68
N LEU A 511 17.66 -8.66 21.55
CA LEU A 511 18.00 -7.25 21.33
C LEU A 511 19.49 -6.98 21.53
N ALA A 512 20.09 -7.59 22.56
CA ALA A 512 21.54 -7.50 22.82
C ALA A 512 22.37 -8.07 21.66
N ASN A 513 22.02 -9.26 21.16
CA ASN A 513 22.68 -9.87 20.00
C ASN A 513 22.52 -9.03 18.71
N ARG A 514 21.40 -8.32 18.58
CA ARG A 514 21.17 -7.42 17.45
C ARG A 514 22.02 -6.15 17.56
N GLN A 515 22.15 -5.61 18.77
CA GLN A 515 23.05 -4.49 19.06
C GLN A 515 24.51 -4.85 18.77
N GLU A 516 24.95 -6.03 19.20
CA GLU A 516 26.32 -6.52 18.96
C GLU A 516 26.64 -6.64 17.46
N LYS A 517 25.73 -7.23 16.67
CA LYS A 517 25.86 -7.28 15.21
C LYS A 517 25.91 -5.91 14.53
N VAL A 518 25.24 -4.91 15.11
CA VAL A 518 25.28 -3.53 14.59
C VAL A 518 26.62 -2.89 14.92
N LEU A 519 27.17 -3.12 16.12
CA LEU A 519 28.49 -2.65 16.52
C LEU A 519 29.60 -3.27 15.67
N ASP A 520 29.50 -4.57 15.34
CA ASP A 520 30.45 -5.24 14.44
C ASP A 520 30.43 -4.65 13.02
N LYS A 521 29.24 -4.36 12.49
CA LYS A 521 29.13 -3.70 11.18
C LYS A 521 29.71 -2.28 11.22
N LEU A 522 29.55 -1.58 12.33
CA LEU A 522 30.06 -0.22 12.51
C LEU A 522 31.59 -0.22 12.58
N SER A 523 32.20 -1.17 13.28
CA SER A 523 33.66 -1.32 13.35
C SER A 523 34.27 -1.70 12.00
N ALA A 524 33.60 -2.58 11.24
CA ALA A 524 34.01 -2.93 9.88
C ALA A 524 33.92 -1.71 8.93
N LEU A 525 32.89 -0.87 9.08
CA LEU A 525 32.75 0.37 8.31
C LEU A 525 33.82 1.39 8.68
N GLN A 526 34.10 1.59 9.97
CA GLN A 526 35.19 2.46 10.44
C GLN A 526 36.53 2.01 9.86
N SER A 527 36.81 0.71 9.89
CA SER A 527 38.05 0.15 9.33
C SER A 527 38.18 0.44 7.83
N ARG A 528 37.09 0.31 7.06
CA ARG A 528 37.07 0.64 5.63
C ARG A 528 37.25 2.13 5.37
N VAL A 529 36.63 2.98 6.19
CA VAL A 529 36.77 4.45 6.10
C VAL A 529 38.19 4.88 6.43
N SER A 530 38.82 4.28 7.45
CA SER A 530 40.24 4.52 7.76
C SER A 530 41.17 4.09 6.64
N HIS A 531 40.89 2.95 6.00
CA HIS A 531 41.67 2.48 4.85
C HIS A 531 41.55 3.44 3.66
N LEU A 532 40.33 3.87 3.33
CA LEU A 532 40.05 4.86 2.28
C LEU A 532 40.68 6.24 2.60
N ALA A 533 40.63 6.68 3.86
CA ALA A 533 41.24 7.93 4.27
C ALA A 533 42.78 7.88 4.16
N SER A 534 43.39 6.74 4.48
CA SER A 534 44.82 6.49 4.25
C SER A 534 45.18 6.52 2.77
N ASP A 535 44.40 5.84 1.92
CA ASP A 535 44.61 5.83 0.47
C ASP A 535 44.44 7.23 -0.16
N MET A 536 43.65 8.11 0.47
CA MET A 536 43.41 9.48 0.04
C MET A 536 44.31 10.52 0.72
N GLY A 537 45.22 10.12 1.63
CA GLY A 537 46.12 11.03 2.35
C GLY A 537 45.43 11.98 3.35
N VAL A 538 44.25 11.61 3.87
CA VAL A 538 43.45 12.42 4.80
C VAL A 538 43.59 11.90 6.24
N SER A 539 44.04 12.74 7.17
CA SER A 539 44.13 12.40 8.60
C SER A 539 42.78 12.49 9.30
N LEU A 540 42.28 11.36 9.81
CA LEU A 540 41.09 11.31 10.67
C LEU A 540 41.49 11.67 12.12
N GLN A 541 41.14 12.86 12.61
CA GLN A 541 41.29 13.18 14.02
C GLN A 541 40.26 12.42 14.86
N SER A 542 40.75 11.67 15.86
CA SER A 542 39.95 10.93 16.82
C SER A 542 39.47 11.84 17.97
N SER A 543 38.23 12.32 17.90
CA SER A 543 37.53 12.85 19.08
C SER A 543 36.15 12.21 19.17
N LEU A 544 36.10 11.00 19.73
CA LEU A 544 34.87 10.36 20.16
C LEU A 544 34.52 10.89 21.57
N SER A 545 33.83 12.04 21.64
CA SER A 545 33.04 12.38 22.82
C SER A 545 31.62 11.84 22.62
N SER A 546 31.19 11.00 23.56
CA SER A 546 29.86 10.40 23.67
C SER A 546 28.71 11.41 23.46
N ARG A 547 27.67 10.95 22.75
CA ARG A 547 26.42 11.64 22.34
C ARG A 547 26.54 12.57 21.12
N ALA A 548 26.80 11.98 19.95
CA ALA A 548 26.38 12.60 18.70
C ALA A 548 24.86 12.47 18.57
N ALA A 549 24.19 13.60 18.75
CA ALA A 549 22.78 13.80 18.50
C ALA A 549 22.43 13.53 17.03
N PHE A 550 21.15 13.33 16.78
CA PHE A 550 20.52 13.30 15.46
C PHE A 550 20.89 14.59 14.71
N GLU A 551 21.94 14.58 13.89
CA GLU A 551 22.43 15.77 13.20
C GLU A 551 21.50 16.15 12.04
N THR A 552 20.55 17.03 12.35
CA THR A 552 19.99 17.99 11.41
C THR A 552 21.10 18.88 10.89
N GLY A 553 21.78 18.49 9.80
CA GLY A 553 22.62 19.38 8.99
C GLY A 553 23.54 20.33 9.78
N GLY A 554 24.25 19.80 10.78
CA GLY A 554 25.17 20.59 11.61
C GLY A 554 26.33 21.15 10.79
N THR A 555 26.51 22.46 10.86
CA THR A 555 27.58 23.22 10.22
C THR A 555 28.93 22.92 10.87
N LYS A 556 30.01 23.02 10.07
CA LYS A 556 31.38 23.01 10.58
C LYS A 556 31.59 24.20 11.55
N PRO A 557 32.48 24.08 12.56
CA PRO A 557 32.83 25.21 13.41
C PRO A 557 33.26 26.42 12.56
N GLY A 558 32.57 27.55 12.68
CA GLY A 558 32.84 28.78 11.93
C GLY A 558 31.94 29.07 10.72
N GLN A 559 30.95 28.21 10.41
CA GLN A 559 30.02 28.43 9.29
C GLN A 559 28.64 28.96 9.77
N ILE A 560 28.22 30.10 9.21
CA ILE A 560 26.94 30.77 9.51
C ILE A 560 25.76 29.90 9.02
N PHE A 561 24.76 29.69 9.87
CA PHE A 561 23.52 28.99 9.53
C PHE A 561 22.50 29.97 8.92
N ASP A 562 22.46 30.05 7.59
CA ASP A 562 21.56 30.94 6.83
C ASP A 562 20.16 30.30 6.65
N ILE A 563 19.14 30.95 7.21
CA ILE A 563 17.72 30.60 7.08
C ILE A 563 17.01 31.73 6.32
N VAL A 564 16.42 31.41 5.18
CA VAL A 564 15.65 32.37 4.37
C VAL A 564 14.18 32.02 4.39
N ILE A 565 13.33 32.96 4.78
CA ILE A 565 11.89 32.81 4.90
C ILE A 565 11.23 33.76 3.92
N TYR A 566 10.38 33.25 3.04
CA TYR A 566 9.54 34.03 2.14
C TYR A 566 8.13 34.12 2.71
N ALA A 567 7.55 35.32 2.77
CA ALA A 567 6.20 35.53 3.27
C ALA A 567 5.44 36.60 2.50
N ASP A 568 4.10 36.51 2.49
CA ASP A 568 3.25 37.53 1.90
C ASP A 568 2.89 38.60 2.95
N PRO A 569 3.06 39.91 2.64
CA PRO A 569 2.75 40.99 3.58
C PRO A 569 1.26 41.04 3.97
N ARG A 570 0.35 40.42 3.22
CA ARG A 570 -1.08 40.29 3.56
C ARG A 570 -1.33 39.28 4.68
N ARG A 571 -0.40 38.34 4.92
CA ARG A 571 -0.45 37.37 6.02
C ARG A 571 0.92 37.26 6.72
N PRO A 572 1.30 38.25 7.54
CA PRO A 572 2.58 38.27 8.23
C PRO A 572 2.72 37.11 9.24
N PRO A 573 3.78 36.29 9.18
CA PRO A 573 3.98 35.17 10.11
C PRO A 573 4.52 35.63 11.46
N TYR A 574 3.66 36.16 12.32
CA TYR A 574 4.04 36.75 13.61
C TYR A 574 4.74 35.79 14.57
N SER A 575 4.57 34.46 14.43
CA SER A 575 5.30 33.48 15.25
C SER A 575 6.81 33.59 15.12
N LEU A 576 7.31 34.07 13.97
CA LEU A 576 8.75 34.23 13.73
C LEU A 576 9.41 35.24 14.68
N ARG A 577 8.66 36.20 15.22
CA ARG A 577 9.18 37.12 16.25
C ARG A 577 9.55 36.37 17.53
N VAL A 578 8.70 35.43 17.94
CA VAL A 578 8.92 34.63 19.15
C VAL A 578 10.16 33.76 18.98
N PHE A 579 10.26 33.05 17.86
CA PHE A 579 11.43 32.20 17.59
C PHE A 579 12.71 32.99 17.46
N ALA A 580 12.70 34.16 16.82
CA ALA A 580 13.87 35.02 16.76
C ALA A 580 14.34 35.46 18.16
N ASN A 581 13.41 35.84 19.05
CA ASN A 581 13.74 36.20 20.43
C ASN A 581 14.27 35.01 21.23
N LEU A 582 13.65 33.84 21.10
CA LEU A 582 14.08 32.60 21.75
C LEU A 582 15.49 32.18 21.31
N LEU A 583 15.75 32.19 20.00
CA LEU A 583 17.09 31.88 19.48
C LEU A 583 18.11 32.94 19.93
N SER A 584 17.74 34.22 19.96
CA SER A 584 18.64 35.29 20.40
C SER A 584 19.03 35.20 21.88
N SER A 585 18.24 34.49 22.70
CA SER A 585 18.59 34.25 24.11
C SER A 585 19.62 33.14 24.31
N SER A 586 19.89 32.31 23.29
CA SER A 586 20.75 31.13 23.37
C SER A 586 21.89 31.10 22.35
N SER A 587 21.80 31.89 21.27
CA SER A 587 22.78 31.92 20.17
C SER A 587 22.97 33.34 19.62
N LYS A 588 24.07 33.57 18.91
CA LYS A 588 24.31 34.86 18.22
C LYS A 588 23.49 34.92 16.92
N VAL A 589 22.30 35.52 16.99
CA VAL A 589 21.37 35.60 15.85
C VAL A 589 21.43 36.97 15.16
N SER A 590 21.56 36.99 13.84
CA SER A 590 21.37 38.18 13.01
C SER A 590 20.04 38.08 12.27
N VAL A 591 19.19 39.12 12.32
CA VAL A 591 17.89 39.16 11.63
C VAL A 591 17.90 40.19 10.50
N ARG A 592 17.30 39.87 9.35
CA ARG A 592 17.26 40.74 8.16
C ARG A 592 15.91 40.70 7.48
N VAL A 593 15.37 41.87 7.12
CA VAL A 593 14.12 41.97 6.37
C VAL A 593 14.40 42.58 5.00
N HIS A 594 13.94 41.91 3.95
CA HIS A 594 14.03 42.35 2.56
C HIS A 594 12.65 42.41 1.91
N CYS A 595 12.52 43.25 0.91
CA CYS A 595 11.32 43.35 0.09
C CYS A 595 11.66 42.92 -1.35
N HIS A 596 10.95 41.93 -1.87
CA HIS A 596 11.10 41.49 -3.26
C HIS A 596 10.35 42.45 -4.19
N SER A 597 10.83 42.62 -5.43
CA SER A 597 10.26 43.53 -6.45
C SER A 597 8.77 43.28 -6.77
N SER A 598 8.25 42.11 -6.43
CA SER A 598 6.83 41.77 -6.54
C SER A 598 5.91 42.57 -5.61
N VAL A 599 6.44 43.15 -4.53
CA VAL A 599 5.65 43.90 -3.54
C VAL A 599 5.79 45.39 -3.83
N LYS A 600 4.69 46.04 -4.24
CA LYS A 600 4.70 47.47 -4.63
C LYS A 600 4.80 48.41 -3.43
N GLU A 601 4.07 48.12 -2.36
CA GLU A 601 4.05 48.93 -1.13
C GLU A 601 4.03 48.02 0.09
N ILE A 602 4.81 48.39 1.11
CA ILE A 602 4.88 47.67 2.39
C ILE A 602 4.91 48.69 3.53
N SER A 603 4.13 48.45 4.58
CA SER A 603 4.03 49.37 5.72
C SER A 603 5.32 49.44 6.53
N GLU A 604 5.59 50.59 7.14
CA GLU A 604 6.77 50.80 8.01
C GLU A 604 6.85 49.76 9.15
N LYS A 605 5.69 49.38 9.70
CA LYS A 605 5.57 48.30 10.70
C LYS A 605 6.08 46.93 10.20
N LEU A 606 5.86 46.60 8.92
CA LEU A 606 6.33 45.35 8.31
C LEU A 606 7.76 45.46 7.74
N GLN A 607 8.23 46.66 7.41
CA GLN A 607 9.64 46.88 7.12
C GLN A 607 10.49 46.67 8.39
N GLN A 608 9.99 47.13 9.53
CA GLN A 608 10.57 46.88 10.85
C GLN A 608 9.96 45.63 11.49
N PHE A 609 9.74 44.56 10.71
CA PHE A 609 9.03 43.38 11.21
C PHE A 609 9.70 42.72 12.41
N TRP A 610 11.02 42.71 12.56
CA TRP A 610 11.67 42.22 13.80
C TRP A 610 11.98 43.34 14.81
N GLY A 611 11.52 44.57 14.56
CA GLY A 611 11.85 45.77 15.34
C GLY A 611 13.30 46.20 15.12
N GLY A 612 13.63 47.45 15.43
CA GLY A 612 15.01 47.97 15.42
C GLY A 612 15.98 47.29 16.40
N ASN A 613 15.59 46.17 17.01
CA ASN A 613 16.51 45.20 17.57
C ASN A 613 17.24 44.48 16.42
N SER A 614 18.07 45.22 15.70
CA SER A 614 19.34 44.64 15.28
C SER A 614 19.98 44.14 16.57
N CYS A 615 19.87 42.84 16.84
CA CYS A 615 20.91 42.19 17.62
C CYS A 615 22.19 42.63 16.90
N GLY A 616 22.99 43.52 17.51
CA GLY A 616 24.08 44.28 16.86
C GLY A 616 25.25 43.41 16.40
N VAL A 617 24.97 42.13 16.17
CA VAL A 617 25.83 41.09 15.69
C VAL A 617 25.90 41.22 14.18
N GLU A 618 27.03 41.73 13.71
CA GLU A 618 27.38 41.72 12.30
C GLU A 618 27.38 40.28 11.77
N ARG A 619 26.98 40.11 10.49
CA ARG A 619 26.89 38.79 9.84
C ARG A 619 28.19 37.98 9.95
N ALA A 620 29.34 38.63 10.01
CA ALA A 620 30.63 37.97 10.16
C ALA A 620 30.80 37.24 11.51
N THR A 621 29.97 37.55 12.51
CA THR A 621 30.09 37.07 13.89
C THR A 621 28.86 36.30 14.39
N CYS A 622 27.82 36.15 13.55
CA CYS A 622 26.60 35.45 13.92
C CYS A 622 26.70 33.95 13.65
N GLU A 623 26.02 33.17 14.47
CA GLU A 623 25.89 31.71 14.32
C GLU A 623 24.68 31.38 13.43
N ILE A 624 23.59 32.15 13.59
CA ILE A 624 22.34 31.98 12.84
C ILE A 624 21.99 33.31 12.17
N CYS A 625 21.63 33.26 10.90
CA CYS A 625 21.17 34.42 10.13
C CYS A 625 19.75 34.14 9.63
N LEU A 626 18.77 34.86 10.20
CA LEU A 626 17.36 34.78 9.81
C LEU A 626 17.04 35.90 8.82
N THR A 627 16.71 35.54 7.58
CA THR A 627 16.35 36.49 6.53
C THR A 627 14.88 36.33 6.16
N LEU A 628 14.06 37.36 6.36
CA LEU A 628 12.68 37.43 5.89
C LEU A 628 12.60 38.21 4.58
N VAL A 629 12.02 37.62 3.55
CA VAL A 629 11.81 38.23 2.25
C VAL A 629 10.31 38.35 2.00
N TRP A 630 9.81 39.59 1.99
CA TRP A 630 8.43 39.88 1.62
C TRP A 630 8.23 39.67 0.11
N ARG A 631 7.31 38.79 -0.26
CA ARG A 631 7.01 38.42 -1.65
C ARG A 631 5.51 38.18 -1.81
N GLN A 632 4.91 38.68 -2.89
CA GLN A 632 3.52 38.42 -3.24
C GLN A 632 3.45 37.34 -4.32
N ASN A 633 2.81 36.22 -4.00
CA ASN A 633 2.61 35.09 -4.91
C ASN A 633 1.10 34.86 -5.07
N GLY A 634 0.50 35.35 -6.15
CA GLY A 634 -0.91 35.09 -6.48
C GLY A 634 -1.93 35.44 -5.37
N ASP A 635 -3.19 35.06 -5.58
CA ASP A 635 -4.30 35.37 -4.65
C ASP A 635 -4.93 34.13 -4.01
N ASN A 636 -4.43 32.92 -4.32
CA ASN A 636 -4.98 31.72 -3.71
C ASN A 636 -4.52 31.59 -2.23
N PRO A 637 -5.32 30.98 -1.33
CA PRO A 637 -4.97 30.89 0.08
C PRO A 637 -3.67 30.14 0.39
N GLN A 638 -3.25 29.22 -0.49
CA GLN A 638 -2.01 28.45 -0.33
C GLN A 638 -0.76 29.26 -0.68
N ALA A 639 -0.85 30.21 -1.61
CA ALA A 639 0.27 31.04 -2.04
C ALA A 639 0.51 32.23 -1.08
N LEU A 640 -0.44 32.49 -0.18
CA LEU A 640 -0.26 33.39 0.97
C LEU A 640 0.52 32.74 2.13
N LEU A 641 0.80 31.43 2.07
CA LEU A 641 1.53 30.75 3.14
C LEU A 641 3.03 31.06 3.07
N PRO A 642 3.70 31.26 4.24
CA PRO A 642 5.14 31.46 4.26
C PRO A 642 5.88 30.16 3.90
N SER A 643 7.09 30.30 3.37
CA SER A 643 7.98 29.17 3.09
C SER A 643 9.40 29.45 3.58
N LEU A 644 10.07 28.44 4.12
CA LEU A 644 11.44 28.52 4.65
C LEU A 644 12.38 27.64 3.82
N SER A 645 13.56 28.17 3.52
CA SER A 645 14.70 27.47 2.92
C SER A 645 15.89 27.53 3.87
N VAL A 646 16.49 26.36 4.14
CA VAL A 646 17.72 26.22 4.91
C VAL A 646 18.85 26.03 3.91
N SER A 647 19.73 27.02 3.77
CA SER A 647 20.70 27.14 2.67
C SER A 647 20.07 27.35 1.28
N PRO A 648 20.44 28.41 0.54
CA PRO A 648 19.94 28.67 -0.81
C PRO A 648 20.30 27.60 -1.85
N LEU A 649 21.17 26.64 -1.48
CA LEU A 649 21.58 25.52 -2.32
C LEU A 649 20.75 24.24 -2.08
N SER A 650 19.95 24.19 -1.01
CA SER A 650 19.06 23.07 -0.70
C SER A 650 17.63 23.39 -1.14
N ALA A 651 17.12 22.63 -2.11
CA ALA A 651 15.83 22.90 -2.76
C ALA A 651 14.58 22.50 -1.93
N THR A 652 14.74 22.03 -0.69
CA THR A 652 13.61 21.64 0.14
C THR A 652 13.02 22.86 0.85
N LEU A 653 11.86 23.31 0.38
CA LEU A 653 11.09 24.39 1.00
C LEU A 653 10.15 23.82 2.06
N ILE A 654 10.27 24.31 3.30
CA ILE A 654 9.30 24.05 4.37
C ILE A 654 8.15 25.04 4.20
N SER A 655 6.95 24.57 3.83
CA SER A 655 5.78 25.42 3.58
C SER A 655 4.83 25.45 4.77
N GLY A 656 4.26 26.63 5.02
CA GLY A 656 3.28 26.90 6.07
C GLY A 656 3.93 27.24 7.41
N GLU A 657 3.38 28.25 8.08
CA GLU A 657 3.93 28.76 9.34
C GLU A 657 3.98 27.69 10.44
N HIS A 658 3.02 26.78 10.46
CA HIS A 658 2.99 25.64 11.38
C HIS A 658 4.24 24.75 11.26
N ASN A 659 4.68 24.41 10.04
CA ASN A 659 5.86 23.58 9.82
C ASN A 659 7.15 24.38 10.03
N ILE A 660 7.16 25.65 9.67
CA ILE A 660 8.26 26.57 9.98
C ILE A 660 8.44 26.68 11.50
N GLY A 661 7.34 26.82 12.25
CA GLY A 661 7.33 26.86 13.70
C GLY A 661 7.89 25.59 14.33
N ARG A 662 7.50 24.40 13.85
CA ARG A 662 8.09 23.12 14.30
C ARG A 662 9.60 23.07 14.06
N TYR A 663 10.03 23.51 12.89
CA TYR A 663 11.45 23.54 12.54
C TYR A 663 12.25 24.47 13.46
N LEU A 664 11.77 25.69 13.67
CA LEU A 664 12.42 26.67 14.53
C LEU A 664 12.34 26.30 16.01
N ALA A 665 11.25 25.67 16.47
CA ALA A 665 11.13 25.20 17.85
C ALA A 665 12.17 24.11 18.17
N ARG A 666 12.40 23.17 17.26
CA ARG A 666 13.48 22.17 17.40
C ARG A 666 14.86 22.81 17.42
N LEU A 667 15.07 23.86 16.62
CA LEU A 667 16.33 24.61 16.63
C LEU A 667 16.54 25.37 17.95
N VAL A 668 15.47 25.90 18.55
CA VAL A 668 15.53 26.52 19.88
C VAL A 668 15.88 25.48 20.95
N GLU A 669 15.22 24.32 20.92
CA GLU A 669 15.44 23.24 21.89
C GLU A 669 16.84 22.61 21.77
N SER A 670 17.41 22.55 20.57
CA SER A 670 18.79 22.09 20.38
C SER A 670 19.82 23.10 20.88
N SER A 671 19.58 24.41 20.69
CA SER A 671 20.45 25.48 21.22
C SER A 671 20.29 25.70 22.73
N SER A 672 19.11 25.43 23.30
CA SER A 672 18.82 25.57 24.73
C SER A 672 17.91 24.44 25.21
N PRO A 673 18.49 23.31 25.68
CA PRO A 673 17.72 22.15 26.17
C PRO A 673 16.82 22.43 27.38
N SER A 674 16.95 23.59 28.03
CA SER A 674 16.06 24.05 29.11
C SER A 674 14.76 24.69 28.60
N CYS A 675 14.67 25.04 27.32
CA CYS A 675 13.53 25.73 26.72
C CYS A 675 12.59 24.73 26.03
N ASN A 676 11.73 24.05 26.80
CA ASN A 676 10.82 23.01 26.28
C ASN A 676 9.53 23.59 25.68
N VAL A 677 9.61 24.16 24.47
CA VAL A 677 8.46 24.78 23.78
C VAL A 677 7.69 23.81 22.89
N TYR A 678 8.27 22.68 22.51
CA TYR A 678 7.72 21.68 21.59
C TYR A 678 7.94 20.24 22.09
N GLU A 679 9.17 19.73 22.16
CA GLU A 679 9.47 18.36 22.61
C GLU A 679 9.69 18.33 24.13
N HIS A 680 8.60 18.14 24.90
CA HIS A 680 8.72 17.84 26.32
C HIS A 680 9.33 16.44 26.49
N LEU A 681 10.65 16.35 26.64
CA LEU A 681 11.42 15.09 26.77
C LEU A 681 10.90 14.15 27.87
N SER A 682 10.11 14.67 28.82
CA SER A 682 9.50 13.94 29.92
C SER A 682 8.09 13.39 29.65
N SER A 683 7.40 13.80 28.56
CA SER A 683 6.01 13.39 28.27
C SER A 683 5.72 13.29 26.76
N PRO A 684 5.91 12.09 26.16
CA PRO A 684 5.61 11.85 24.74
C PRO A 684 4.15 12.11 24.34
N SER A 685 3.21 11.97 25.28
CA SER A 685 1.77 12.24 25.06
C SER A 685 1.48 13.71 24.77
N SER A 686 2.24 14.63 25.35
CA SER A 686 2.05 16.08 25.18
C SER A 686 2.49 16.55 23.79
N THR A 687 3.52 15.94 23.20
CA THR A 687 4.00 16.29 21.85
C THR A 687 2.97 15.92 20.78
N ALA A 688 2.33 14.75 20.92
CA ALA A 688 1.25 14.33 20.02
C ALA A 688 0.02 15.26 20.10
N GLU A 689 -0.34 15.73 21.29
CA GLU A 689 -1.42 16.70 21.51
C GLU A 689 -1.07 18.07 20.86
N ILE A 690 0.18 18.51 20.99
CA ILE A 690 0.69 19.72 20.33
C ILE A 690 0.57 19.61 18.81
N ASP A 691 1.03 18.51 18.22
CA ASP A 691 0.98 18.32 16.76
C ASP A 691 -0.46 18.28 16.25
N GLN A 692 -1.36 17.61 16.97
CA GLN A 692 -2.78 17.58 16.63
C GLN A 692 -3.37 19.00 16.59
N HIS A 693 -3.15 19.82 17.62
CA HIS A 693 -3.69 21.18 17.65
C HIS A 693 -3.11 22.08 16.56
N ILE A 694 -1.81 21.94 16.24
CA ILE A 694 -1.16 22.71 15.18
C ILE A 694 -1.75 22.36 13.80
N ASP A 695 -1.96 21.07 13.52
CA ASP A 695 -2.52 20.62 12.24
C ASP A 695 -4.01 20.95 12.12
N GLU A 696 -4.77 20.89 13.22
CA GLU A 696 -6.15 21.37 13.27
C GLU A 696 -6.25 22.88 13.04
N CYS A 697 -5.35 23.67 13.64
CA CYS A 697 -5.27 25.11 13.39
C CYS A 697 -5.02 25.39 11.89
N HIS A 698 -4.04 24.72 11.28
CA HIS A 698 -3.74 24.93 9.87
C HIS A 698 -4.91 24.52 8.96
N SER A 699 -5.43 23.32 9.13
CA SER A 699 -6.49 22.78 8.26
C SER A 699 -7.82 23.53 8.41
N ARG A 700 -8.24 23.87 9.64
CA ARG A 700 -9.57 24.45 9.92
C ARG A 700 -9.57 25.97 10.02
N LEU A 701 -8.53 26.58 10.60
CA LEU A 701 -8.47 28.02 10.79
C LEU A 701 -7.87 28.73 9.57
N VAL A 702 -6.72 28.24 9.06
CA VAL A 702 -6.01 28.86 7.93
C VAL A 702 -6.68 28.53 6.59
N LEU A 703 -6.86 27.23 6.30
CA LEU A 703 -7.38 26.74 5.02
C LEU A 703 -8.89 26.45 5.02
N GLY A 704 -9.52 26.37 6.19
CA GLY A 704 -10.92 25.96 6.32
C GLY A 704 -11.94 27.02 5.87
N THR A 705 -13.17 26.55 5.68
CA THR A 705 -14.36 27.36 5.39
C THR A 705 -14.78 28.20 6.61
N ASN A 706 -15.63 29.21 6.40
CA ASN A 706 -16.14 30.03 7.51
C ASN A 706 -16.85 29.20 8.60
N LYS A 707 -17.52 28.11 8.22
CA LYS A 707 -18.16 27.19 9.17
C LYS A 707 -17.13 26.44 10.02
N GLU A 708 -16.06 25.95 9.40
CA GLU A 708 -14.97 25.24 10.08
C GLU A 708 -14.18 26.18 10.99
N ARG A 709 -13.93 27.43 10.56
CA ARG A 709 -13.31 28.47 11.39
C ARG A 709 -14.14 28.75 12.65
N SER A 710 -15.45 28.97 12.50
CA SER A 710 -16.34 29.20 13.65
C SER A 710 -16.39 28.00 14.60
N ALA A 711 -16.40 26.78 14.07
CA ALA A 711 -16.36 25.56 14.88
C ALA A 711 -15.03 25.42 15.63
N TYR A 712 -13.90 25.73 14.99
CA TYR A 712 -12.58 25.71 15.60
C TYR A 712 -12.48 26.73 16.74
N ILE A 713 -12.91 27.97 16.52
CA ILE A 713 -12.91 29.04 17.55
C ILE A 713 -13.78 28.63 18.74
N LYS A 714 -14.94 28.02 18.50
CA LYS A 714 -15.81 27.52 19.58
C LYS A 714 -15.10 26.45 20.42
N ASN A 715 -14.47 25.46 19.78
CA ASN A 715 -13.74 24.39 20.48
C ASN A 715 -12.52 24.94 21.23
N LEU A 716 -11.76 25.85 20.62
CA LEU A 716 -10.63 26.51 21.27
C LEU A 716 -11.07 27.26 22.52
N ASN A 717 -12.19 27.99 22.47
CA ASN A 717 -12.75 28.67 23.63
C ASN A 717 -13.22 27.70 24.74
N GLU A 718 -13.79 26.55 24.38
CA GLU A 718 -14.16 25.48 25.32
C GLU A 718 -12.94 24.80 25.95
N THR A 719 -11.82 24.72 25.23
CA THR A 719 -10.56 24.17 25.74
C THR A 719 -9.92 25.15 26.73
N LEU A 720 -9.85 26.43 26.38
CA LEU A 720 -9.29 27.49 27.20
C LEU A 720 -10.15 27.87 28.41
N SER A 721 -11.42 27.44 28.47
CA SER A 721 -12.23 27.57 29.68
C SER A 721 -11.80 26.61 30.79
N LYS A 722 -11.15 25.50 30.43
CA LYS A 722 -10.71 24.44 31.36
C LYS A 722 -9.22 24.51 31.69
N ARG A 723 -8.42 25.13 30.82
CA ARG A 723 -6.96 25.14 30.89
C ARG A 723 -6.42 26.55 30.66
N PRO A 724 -5.31 26.95 31.32
CA PRO A 724 -4.74 28.28 31.15
C PRO A 724 -4.06 28.48 29.78
N PHE A 725 -3.57 27.42 29.16
CA PHE A 725 -2.98 27.37 27.81
C PHE A 725 -3.56 26.20 27.03
N VAL A 726 -3.32 26.12 25.72
CA VAL A 726 -3.97 25.11 24.86
C VAL A 726 -3.56 23.69 25.28
N VAL A 727 -2.27 23.49 25.55
CA VAL A 727 -1.72 22.23 26.05
C VAL A 727 -1.14 22.43 27.44
N GLY A 728 -1.86 21.96 28.46
CA GLY A 728 -1.37 21.95 29.85
C GLY A 728 -1.36 23.31 30.56
N SER A 729 -0.38 23.49 31.46
CA SER A 729 -0.26 24.64 32.37
C SER A 729 0.72 25.73 31.92
N SER A 730 1.48 25.49 30.84
CA SER A 730 2.50 26.41 30.29
C SER A 730 2.29 26.64 28.80
N ALA A 731 2.69 27.81 28.29
CA ALA A 731 2.62 28.09 26.86
C ALA A 731 3.56 27.19 26.05
N THR A 732 3.08 26.73 24.89
CA THR A 732 3.80 25.85 23.98
C THR A 732 3.86 26.43 22.56
N LEU A 733 4.46 25.69 21.63
CA LEU A 733 4.44 25.98 20.20
C LEU A 733 3.00 26.21 19.68
N VAL A 734 2.02 25.45 20.19
CA VAL A 734 0.60 25.57 19.80
C VAL A 734 0.10 26.99 20.03
N ASP A 735 0.35 27.52 21.23
CA ASP A 735 -0.14 28.83 21.64
C ASP A 735 0.44 29.93 20.74
N THR A 736 1.70 29.78 20.35
CA THR A 736 2.41 30.70 19.46
C THR A 736 1.83 30.70 18.04
N ILE A 737 1.58 29.53 17.47
CA ILE A 737 1.04 29.38 16.12
C ILE A 737 -0.42 29.85 16.05
N ILE A 738 -1.24 29.51 17.05
CA ILE A 738 -2.64 29.95 17.10
C ILE A 738 -2.73 31.47 17.25
N LEU A 739 -1.93 32.07 18.13
CA LEU A 739 -1.88 33.53 18.31
C LEU A 739 -1.52 34.23 16.99
N SER A 740 -0.45 33.76 16.32
CA SER A 740 -0.02 34.31 15.03
C SER A 740 -1.13 34.21 13.97
N THR A 741 -1.82 33.07 13.93
CA THR A 741 -2.91 32.82 12.97
C THR A 741 -4.11 33.73 13.22
N LEU A 742 -4.52 33.92 14.48
CA LEU A 742 -5.63 34.81 14.84
C LEU A 742 -5.33 36.27 14.44
N LEU A 743 -4.08 36.70 14.60
CA LEU A 743 -3.61 38.03 14.17
C LEU A 743 -3.63 38.20 12.66
N GLN A 744 -3.10 37.23 11.91
CA GLN A 744 -3.12 37.26 10.45
C GLN A 744 -4.52 37.34 9.87
N LEU A 745 -5.47 36.64 10.49
CA LEU A 745 -6.86 36.60 10.07
C LEU A 745 -7.70 37.76 10.64
N ARG A 746 -7.11 38.63 11.48
CA ARG A 746 -7.79 39.73 12.20
C ARG A 746 -9.01 39.25 13.01
N LEU A 747 -8.88 38.07 13.61
CA LEU A 747 -9.95 37.44 14.40
C LEU A 747 -9.85 37.75 15.89
N VAL A 748 -8.78 38.43 16.32
CA VAL A 748 -8.53 38.77 17.72
C VAL A 748 -9.72 39.53 18.32
N ASP A 749 -10.15 40.65 17.75
CA ASP A 749 -11.24 41.47 18.34
C ASP A 749 -12.59 40.76 18.36
N SER A 750 -12.83 39.87 17.41
CA SER A 750 -14.06 39.05 17.31
C SER A 750 -14.05 37.78 18.17
N SER A 751 -12.96 37.52 18.89
CA SER A 751 -12.78 36.26 19.61
C SER A 751 -13.59 36.20 20.93
N PRO A 752 -14.17 35.03 21.28
CA PRO A 752 -14.84 34.76 22.55
C PRO A 752 -14.03 35.07 23.83
N ALA A 753 -14.73 35.23 24.96
CA ALA A 753 -14.17 35.73 26.22
C ALA A 753 -12.94 34.95 26.76
N HIS A 754 -12.95 33.61 26.73
CA HIS A 754 -11.80 32.85 27.24
C HIS A 754 -10.58 32.94 26.31
N ILE A 755 -10.80 33.10 24.99
CA ILE A 755 -9.72 33.40 24.05
C ILE A 755 -9.15 34.79 24.35
N GLN A 756 -9.97 35.81 24.62
CA GLN A 756 -9.49 37.15 25.02
C GLN A 756 -8.65 37.10 26.30
N GLU A 757 -9.08 36.32 27.29
CA GLU A 757 -8.35 36.16 28.54
C GLU A 757 -7.01 35.43 28.34
N TRP A 758 -7.01 34.36 27.53
CA TRP A 758 -5.81 33.65 27.12
C TRP A 758 -4.84 34.55 26.33
N LEU A 759 -5.33 35.38 25.41
CA LEU A 759 -4.52 36.36 24.69
C LEU A 759 -3.81 37.32 25.64
N LYS A 760 -4.53 37.86 26.64
CA LYS A 760 -3.92 38.70 27.69
C LYS A 760 -2.83 37.95 28.46
N LYS A 761 -3.06 36.68 28.81
CA LYS A 761 -2.08 35.84 29.50
C LYS A 761 -0.85 35.58 28.64
N CYS A 762 -1.03 35.27 27.36
CA CYS A 762 0.08 35.10 26.41
C CYS A 762 0.93 36.37 26.37
N LEU A 763 0.33 37.54 26.19
CA LEU A 763 1.07 38.82 26.10
C LEU A 763 1.84 39.20 27.38
N LEU A 764 1.48 38.63 28.54
CA LEU A 764 2.21 38.85 29.80
C LEU A 764 3.44 37.94 29.95
N LEU A 765 3.53 36.86 29.18
CA LEU A 765 4.69 35.97 29.26
C LEU A 765 5.91 36.61 28.58
N PRO A 766 7.12 36.47 29.18
CA PRO A 766 8.38 36.87 28.54
C PRO A 766 8.54 36.30 27.12
N LEU A 767 8.00 35.10 26.90
CA LEU A 767 7.96 34.41 25.60
C LEU A 767 7.32 35.25 24.48
N PHE A 768 6.31 36.06 24.81
CA PHE A 768 5.54 36.86 23.85
C PHE A 768 5.78 38.37 24.01
N GLN A 769 6.74 38.80 24.84
CA GLN A 769 7.12 40.20 24.94
C GLN A 769 7.57 40.72 23.56
N ASN A 770 7.08 41.91 23.18
CA ASN A 770 7.21 42.54 21.85
C ASN A 770 6.25 42.03 20.75
N PHE A 771 5.21 41.26 21.09
CA PHE A 771 3.99 41.21 20.27
C PHE A 771 3.26 42.56 20.40
N CYS A 772 3.60 43.55 19.57
CA CYS A 772 2.70 44.67 19.34
C CYS A 772 1.56 44.18 18.44
N LEU A 773 0.35 44.08 19.00
CA LEU A 773 -0.91 44.02 18.24
C LEU A 773 -1.04 45.21 17.29
#